data_AF-A0A1M6RE05-F1
#
_entry.id   AF-A0A1M6RE05-F1
#
_cell.length_a   1.000
_cell.length_b   1.000
_cell.length_c   1.000
_cell.angle_alpha   90.00
_cell.angle_beta   90.00
_cell.angle_gamma   90.00
#
_symmetry.space_group_name_H-M   'P 1'
#
loop_
_entity.id
_entity.type
_entity.pdbx_description
1 polymer ?
#
loop_
_entity_poly.entity_id
_entity_poly.type
_entity_poly.pdbx_seq_one_letter_code
_entity_poly.pdbx_strand_id
1 'polypeptide(L)'
;MRLSACSIVKNEAKNIARSIESYKDVVDEIIIVDTGSTDNTVEICQSLGAKVLHFEWINDFAAAKNYALQHAQGEWILFLDADEWFVPKLNDDRIFKVLDKVEKLPDVVAIKTTLCNIDETTGFISTKNSCARILKNGSGVHYVGKIHEDIRRNGQPVHTATLEELEIYHCGYAQGRVVGKSHRNLEILYDIYRTGKADTATYFYLCRENALINNYSEALKFYELFFRQKNCEQVILSANIFVSIYEHGIDIKQNNMDRFTFQDILTDIESAIEKYPDIPSHYHLKALHYYNFGFDFDQALELFEKAISLHKEYKGPYINSFAKSLPEAYWYMAQIYRAKHKQDKAFDYLVLSLQEKPLQDGSFQELLQLIRNQSDEDVILFLNSLYDSKNRDHVGFLAKQLMLSRLHTVFLYYAMKYNQEFDGQDETTYVAMILANQEEAAVETAMTAYFNAGKEDDRYFAALAMLCKKRIDLYEKYRSSLNPAFSTILNKYLHDQPLEQTSKEEIAAFLQLYRYMFYVGQADDLAKLESFFAEQPMEVAAGIMECYVSYKDHTKTIALAQKCLQDFKSEHFKTQMKKLLAFSYYLVKDYANAVDCFKTALESKDIDIDRNIVTYLRLISEASQDNLISLKAQKLYDKYAPIFKEYRAFADMVRTGKVRDISTTDDLKKIQELNQETFGQLTKPDAVKLPELVLNNFFALVEEYVEKDLDISAHVIILRLLKQEFKKDILYYRLGEIYTRLQNPDMSLYCHEQVFIVNATFAETLLTDPSNENRHYIYQPVEGIQVENCPLCGSFAKLHAVYNTITNPEFSSKQSAIKAWRYCISCNHLFAAQRPKEVSYELAEEKASSMIKGMAKELIHYQDTVSEICSLAKGNLFLDIGSGSGKLIAVALEYGFEAVGIEPIEQLALQSQKTLDTTIYNCTLENFESNTRYDVISLDCVLENLAEPQTVLGKIEELLNKDGLLYIETPNFASAYARVMKDKSWTVRSGRIVNYFSKQSLERLLTEHGFTLINYRMSKRNNGYMEVFARKC
;
A
#
# COMPACT_ATOMS: atom_id res chain seq x y z
N MET A 1 59.79 -10.36 17.52
CA MET A 1 58.44 -10.89 17.28
C MET A 1 58.21 -10.89 15.78
N ARG A 2 57.83 -12.01 15.19
CA ARG A 2 57.51 -12.07 13.74
C ARG A 2 56.02 -11.84 13.46
N LEU A 3 55.70 -11.13 12.39
CA LEU A 3 54.33 -10.80 11.97
C LEU A 3 54.08 -11.25 10.51
N SER A 4 53.08 -12.11 10.31
CA SER A 4 52.60 -12.48 8.98
C SER A 4 51.38 -11.65 8.59
N ALA A 5 51.32 -11.16 7.35
CA ALA A 5 50.08 -10.64 6.78
C ALA A 5 49.36 -11.74 5.97
N CYS A 6 48.05 -11.86 6.15
CA CYS A 6 47.19 -12.78 5.41
C CYS A 6 46.01 -12.03 4.77
N SER A 7 45.63 -12.43 3.56
CA SER A 7 44.40 -11.97 2.90
C SER A 7 43.83 -13.05 1.98
N ILE A 8 42.52 -12.97 1.72
CA ILE A 8 41.85 -13.73 0.66
C ILE A 8 41.45 -12.77 -0.46
N VAL A 9 41.63 -13.17 -1.73
CA VAL A 9 41.38 -12.30 -2.88
C VAL A 9 40.55 -13.01 -3.97
N LYS A 10 39.78 -12.20 -4.70
CA LYS A 10 39.15 -12.56 -5.97
C LYS A 10 38.82 -11.31 -6.77
N ASN A 11 39.48 -11.10 -7.90
CA ASN A 11 39.23 -9.95 -8.79
C ASN A 11 39.37 -8.57 -8.10
N GLU A 12 40.46 -8.40 -7.36
CA GLU A 12 40.75 -7.20 -6.54
C GLU A 12 41.93 -6.39 -7.10
N ALA A 13 42.21 -6.47 -8.41
CA ALA A 13 43.35 -5.78 -9.03
C ALA A 13 43.35 -4.26 -8.79
N LYS A 14 42.17 -3.67 -8.58
CA LYS A 14 42.00 -2.24 -8.27
C LYS A 14 42.42 -1.86 -6.85
N ASN A 15 42.33 -2.79 -5.89
CA ASN A 15 42.41 -2.50 -4.46
C ASN A 15 43.66 -3.12 -3.80
N ILE A 16 44.03 -4.32 -4.23
CA ILE A 16 44.99 -5.17 -3.51
C ILE A 16 46.38 -4.53 -3.35
N ALA A 17 46.81 -3.76 -4.36
CA ALA A 17 48.09 -3.05 -4.30
C ALA A 17 48.15 -2.06 -3.13
N ARG A 18 47.09 -1.24 -2.97
CA ARG A 18 46.99 -0.26 -1.88
C ARG A 18 46.92 -0.95 -0.51
N SER A 19 46.20 -2.07 -0.43
CA SER A 19 46.13 -2.86 0.80
C SER A 19 47.52 -3.32 1.23
N ILE A 20 48.24 -4.06 0.36
CA ILE A 20 49.57 -4.59 0.65
C ILE A 20 50.57 -3.46 0.96
N GLU A 21 50.59 -2.40 0.16
CA GLU A 21 51.45 -1.24 0.38
C GLU A 21 51.26 -0.59 1.75
N SER A 22 50.10 -0.73 2.38
CA SER A 22 49.82 -0.12 3.69
C SER A 22 50.47 -0.82 4.88
N TYR A 23 50.98 -2.05 4.71
CA TYR A 23 51.59 -2.84 5.79
C TYR A 23 52.87 -3.59 5.39
N LYS A 24 53.24 -3.67 4.11
CA LYS A 24 54.36 -4.51 3.64
C LYS A 24 55.71 -4.19 4.30
N ASP A 25 55.90 -2.95 4.77
CA ASP A 25 57.18 -2.49 5.34
C ASP A 25 57.38 -2.94 6.80
N VAL A 26 56.34 -3.49 7.45
CA VAL A 26 56.38 -3.92 8.87
C VAL A 26 56.15 -5.42 9.08
N VAL A 27 55.80 -6.17 8.02
CA VAL A 27 55.51 -7.61 8.11
C VAL A 27 56.68 -8.43 7.56
N ASP A 28 56.92 -9.60 8.14
CA ASP A 28 58.01 -10.50 7.74
C ASP A 28 57.65 -11.37 6.52
N GLU A 29 56.35 -11.60 6.30
CA GLU A 29 55.82 -12.33 5.15
C GLU A 29 54.40 -11.90 4.80
N ILE A 30 54.02 -12.06 3.53
CA ILE A 30 52.69 -11.76 3.02
C ILE A 30 52.14 -13.01 2.33
N ILE A 31 51.00 -13.50 2.80
CA ILE A 31 50.31 -14.70 2.30
C ILE A 31 48.98 -14.28 1.71
N ILE A 32 48.80 -14.52 0.42
CA ILE A 32 47.57 -14.22 -0.29
C ILE A 32 46.96 -15.53 -0.75
N VAL A 33 45.70 -15.78 -0.39
CA VAL A 33 44.93 -16.92 -0.89
C VAL A 33 43.98 -16.45 -1.99
N ASP A 34 44.29 -16.80 -3.22
CA ASP A 34 43.44 -16.54 -4.38
C ASP A 34 42.33 -17.59 -4.49
N THR A 35 41.09 -17.11 -4.61
CA THR A 35 39.88 -17.96 -4.71
C THR A 35 39.31 -18.01 -6.13
N GLY A 36 40.18 -17.81 -7.14
CA GLY A 36 39.84 -17.86 -8.56
C GLY A 36 39.70 -16.47 -9.17
N SER A 37 40.72 -15.62 -9.06
CA SER A 37 40.80 -14.37 -9.82
C SER A 37 40.99 -14.64 -11.32
N THR A 38 40.38 -13.80 -12.13
CA THR A 38 40.44 -13.80 -13.60
C THR A 38 41.00 -12.49 -14.16
N ASP A 39 41.26 -11.50 -13.29
CA ASP A 39 41.98 -10.27 -13.61
C ASP A 39 43.45 -10.35 -13.14
N ASN A 40 44.17 -9.23 -13.22
CA ASN A 40 45.60 -9.16 -12.89
C ASN A 40 45.91 -9.19 -11.37
N THR A 41 44.98 -9.62 -10.51
CA THR A 41 45.15 -9.59 -9.04
C THR A 41 46.36 -10.42 -8.60
N VAL A 42 46.53 -11.61 -9.17
CA VAL A 42 47.59 -12.56 -8.78
C VAL A 42 48.97 -12.00 -9.12
N GLU A 43 49.12 -11.45 -10.34
CA GLU A 43 50.36 -10.84 -10.82
C GLU A 43 50.76 -9.64 -9.95
N ILE A 44 49.78 -8.80 -9.58
CA ILE A 44 50.01 -7.65 -8.70
C ILE A 44 50.52 -8.11 -7.33
N CYS A 45 49.87 -9.09 -6.70
CA CYS A 45 50.30 -9.65 -5.42
C CYS A 45 51.74 -10.18 -5.46
N GLN A 46 52.08 -10.98 -6.48
CA GLN A 46 53.41 -11.53 -6.66
C GLN A 46 54.47 -10.42 -6.85
N SER A 47 54.15 -9.38 -7.62
CA SER A 47 55.04 -8.24 -7.84
C SER A 47 55.35 -7.45 -6.56
N LEU A 48 54.44 -7.50 -5.57
CA LEU A 48 54.59 -6.86 -4.26
C LEU A 48 55.23 -7.78 -3.21
N GLY A 49 55.77 -8.93 -3.62
CA GLY A 49 56.49 -9.86 -2.74
C GLY A 49 55.58 -10.82 -1.97
N ALA A 50 54.30 -10.92 -2.32
CA ALA A 50 53.39 -11.84 -1.66
C ALA A 50 53.55 -13.29 -2.17
N LYS A 51 53.46 -14.24 -1.25
CA LYS A 51 53.31 -15.66 -1.55
C LYS A 51 51.84 -15.94 -1.86
N VAL A 52 51.52 -16.13 -3.14
CA VAL A 52 50.17 -16.45 -3.58
C VAL A 52 49.93 -17.96 -3.53
N LEU A 53 48.87 -18.36 -2.85
CA LEU A 53 48.34 -19.72 -2.76
C LEU A 53 46.97 -19.77 -3.43
N HIS A 54 46.56 -20.93 -3.93
CA HIS A 54 45.25 -21.09 -4.56
C HIS A 54 44.33 -21.97 -3.70
N PHE A 55 43.07 -21.54 -3.58
CA PHE A 55 42.01 -22.27 -2.89
C PHE A 55 40.74 -22.27 -3.74
N GLU A 56 40.17 -23.46 -4.01
CA GLU A 56 38.93 -23.55 -4.78
C GLU A 56 37.77 -22.91 -4.02
N TRP A 57 37.05 -21.97 -4.65
CA TRP A 57 35.93 -21.27 -4.00
C TRP A 57 34.74 -22.22 -3.77
N ILE A 58 34.49 -22.57 -2.52
CA ILE A 58 33.43 -23.50 -2.09
C ILE A 58 32.26 -22.81 -1.36
N ASN A 59 32.04 -21.51 -1.61
CA ASN A 59 31.02 -20.72 -0.90
C ASN A 59 31.21 -20.69 0.64
N ASP A 60 32.46 -20.67 1.09
CA ASP A 60 32.83 -20.62 2.51
C ASP A 60 34.05 -19.71 2.71
N PHE A 61 33.81 -18.49 3.21
CA PHE A 61 34.87 -17.53 3.48
C PHE A 61 35.81 -18.00 4.60
N ALA A 62 35.26 -18.61 5.67
CA ALA A 62 36.06 -19.10 6.79
C ALA A 62 37.04 -20.19 6.34
N ALA A 63 36.63 -21.09 5.45
CA ALA A 63 37.51 -22.11 4.89
C ALA A 63 38.74 -21.50 4.20
N ALA A 64 38.54 -20.49 3.35
CA ALA A 64 39.63 -19.80 2.66
C ALA A 64 40.53 -19.01 3.64
N LYS A 65 39.95 -18.29 4.61
CA LYS A 65 40.71 -17.56 5.63
C LYS A 65 41.54 -18.50 6.50
N ASN A 66 40.97 -19.62 6.93
CA ASN A 66 41.68 -20.63 7.72
C ASN A 66 42.80 -21.31 6.93
N TYR A 67 42.62 -21.52 5.62
CA TYR A 67 43.70 -22.01 4.75
C TYR A 67 44.88 -21.03 4.71
N ALA A 68 44.63 -19.71 4.72
CA ALA A 68 45.68 -18.71 4.86
C ALA A 68 46.39 -18.80 6.22
N LEU A 69 45.64 -18.92 7.32
CA LEU A 69 46.21 -19.03 8.68
C LEU A 69 47.17 -20.22 8.82
N GLN A 70 46.88 -21.35 8.17
CA GLN A 70 47.73 -22.56 8.22
C GLN A 70 49.12 -22.37 7.62
N HIS A 71 49.30 -21.38 6.75
CA HIS A 71 50.56 -21.15 6.05
C HIS A 71 51.41 -20.05 6.70
N ALA A 72 50.86 -19.31 7.67
CA ALA A 72 51.54 -18.25 8.39
C ALA A 72 52.56 -18.81 9.40
N GLN A 73 53.77 -18.25 9.39
CA GLN A 73 54.91 -18.62 10.24
C GLN A 73 55.24 -17.58 11.32
N GLY A 74 54.63 -16.39 11.26
CA GLY A 74 54.76 -15.35 12.26
C GLY A 74 54.11 -15.74 13.59
N GLU A 75 54.57 -15.14 14.68
CA GLU A 75 53.99 -15.34 16.02
C GLU A 75 52.59 -14.70 16.09
N TRP A 76 52.39 -13.61 15.35
CA TRP A 76 51.13 -12.93 15.15
C TRP A 76 50.77 -12.87 13.67
N ILE A 77 49.47 -12.82 13.39
CA ILE A 77 48.90 -12.76 12.04
C ILE A 77 48.04 -11.50 11.94
N LEU A 78 48.38 -10.61 11.01
CA LEU A 78 47.53 -9.51 10.57
C LEU A 78 46.66 -10.02 9.41
N PHE A 79 45.35 -10.07 9.60
CA PHE A 79 44.40 -10.45 8.56
C PHE A 79 43.65 -9.21 8.07
N LEU A 80 43.83 -8.86 6.80
CA LEU A 80 43.16 -7.73 6.14
C LEU A 80 42.42 -8.22 4.90
N ASP A 81 41.20 -7.74 4.68
CA ASP A 81 40.53 -7.97 3.40
C ASP A 81 41.18 -7.11 2.30
N ALA A 82 41.07 -7.53 1.05
CA ALA A 82 41.76 -6.91 -0.10
C ALA A 82 41.40 -5.43 -0.34
N ASP A 83 40.22 -5.02 0.13
CA ASP A 83 39.66 -3.68 0.06
C ASP A 83 39.88 -2.88 1.36
N GLU A 84 40.79 -3.33 2.23
CA GLU A 84 41.17 -2.70 3.50
C GLU A 84 42.64 -2.25 3.53
N TRP A 85 42.93 -1.11 4.16
CA TRP A 85 44.30 -0.59 4.31
C TRP A 85 44.48 0.30 5.55
N PHE A 86 45.69 0.40 6.08
CA PHE A 86 45.98 1.26 7.25
C PHE A 86 46.08 2.74 6.89
N VAL A 87 45.52 3.58 7.76
CA VAL A 87 45.66 5.05 7.70
C VAL A 87 46.04 5.60 9.09
N PRO A 88 47.19 6.27 9.25
CA PRO A 88 48.28 6.36 8.27
C PRO A 88 48.95 4.99 8.06
N LYS A 89 49.56 4.80 6.88
CA LYS A 89 50.33 3.59 6.51
C LYS A 89 51.20 3.11 7.67
N LEU A 90 51.23 1.80 7.89
CA LEU A 90 52.11 1.15 8.87
C LEU A 90 53.52 1.04 8.27
N ASN A 91 54.41 1.90 8.74
CA ASN A 91 55.82 1.95 8.35
C ASN A 91 56.75 2.19 9.57
N ASP A 92 56.23 1.98 10.79
CA ASP A 92 56.95 2.18 12.04
C ASP A 92 56.60 1.09 13.06
N ASP A 93 57.27 1.15 14.23
CA ASP A 93 57.18 0.12 15.27
C ASP A 93 55.90 0.17 16.12
N ARG A 94 54.89 1.01 15.77
CA ARG A 94 53.69 1.19 16.62
C ARG A 94 52.94 -0.12 16.86
N ILE A 95 52.86 -0.98 15.84
CA ILE A 95 52.19 -2.28 15.95
C ILE A 95 52.97 -3.21 16.91
N PHE A 96 54.30 -3.19 16.90
CA PHE A 96 55.11 -4.03 17.80
C PHE A 96 55.02 -3.56 19.26
N LYS A 97 54.96 -2.25 19.51
CA LYS A 97 54.72 -1.70 20.86
C LYS A 97 53.39 -2.19 21.44
N VAL A 98 52.39 -2.35 20.58
CA VAL A 98 51.07 -2.86 20.94
C VAL A 98 51.14 -4.35 21.25
N LEU A 99 51.74 -5.14 20.34
CA LEU A 99 51.88 -6.58 20.53
C LEU A 99 52.65 -6.90 21.82
N ASP A 100 53.71 -6.16 22.14
CA ASP A 100 54.47 -6.29 23.39
C ASP A 100 53.63 -6.02 24.66
N LYS A 101 52.64 -5.13 24.58
CA LYS A 101 51.70 -4.88 25.68
C LYS A 101 50.70 -6.02 25.81
N VAL A 102 50.14 -6.47 24.68
CA VAL A 102 49.12 -7.52 24.65
C VAL A 102 49.70 -8.87 25.08
N GLU A 103 50.95 -9.17 24.75
CA GLU A 103 51.64 -10.40 25.15
C GLU A 103 51.75 -10.55 26.68
N LYS A 104 51.67 -9.44 27.42
CA LYS A 104 51.68 -9.42 28.89
C LYS A 104 50.29 -9.62 29.49
N LEU A 105 49.22 -9.58 28.69
CA LEU A 105 47.85 -9.79 29.15
C LEU A 105 47.52 -11.29 29.11
N PRO A 106 47.00 -11.87 30.20
CA PRO A 106 46.61 -13.27 30.20
C PRO A 106 45.41 -13.50 29.26
N ASP A 107 45.49 -14.59 28.49
CA ASP A 107 44.42 -15.14 27.64
C ASP A 107 43.94 -14.27 26.47
N VAL A 108 44.60 -13.15 26.16
CA VAL A 108 44.32 -12.36 24.95
C VAL A 108 44.98 -13.00 23.73
N VAL A 109 44.16 -13.42 22.76
CA VAL A 109 44.62 -14.14 21.55
C VAL A 109 44.20 -13.45 20.24
N ALA A 110 43.50 -12.33 20.33
CA ALA A 110 43.11 -11.50 19.20
C ALA A 110 43.05 -10.02 19.61
N ILE A 111 43.26 -9.14 18.63
CA ILE A 111 43.24 -7.69 18.82
C ILE A 111 42.25 -7.09 17.81
N LYS A 112 41.36 -6.25 18.32
CA LYS A 112 40.44 -5.47 17.52
C LYS A 112 41.05 -4.12 17.18
N THR A 113 40.89 -3.69 15.93
CA THR A 113 41.28 -2.38 15.42
C THR A 113 40.05 -1.55 15.06
N THR A 114 40.24 -0.26 14.82
CA THR A 114 39.17 0.62 14.32
C THR A 114 39.06 0.45 12.80
N LEU A 115 37.90 0.03 12.31
CA LEU A 115 37.58 -0.11 10.89
C LEU A 115 36.64 1.03 10.47
N CYS A 116 37.10 1.89 9.57
CA CYS A 116 36.37 3.01 9.01
C CYS A 116 35.85 2.63 7.62
N ASN A 117 34.53 2.52 7.46
CA ASN A 117 33.91 2.32 6.15
C ASN A 117 33.86 3.65 5.41
N ILE A 118 34.63 3.81 4.34
CA ILE A 118 34.77 5.07 3.63
C ILE A 118 34.17 4.98 2.22
N ASP A 119 33.63 6.09 1.75
CA ASP A 119 33.45 6.34 0.32
C ASP A 119 34.75 6.92 -0.24
N GLU A 120 35.39 6.20 -1.16
CA GLU A 120 36.70 6.61 -1.72
C GLU A 120 36.62 7.90 -2.53
N THR A 121 35.44 8.19 -3.09
CA THR A 121 35.20 9.37 -3.92
C THR A 121 35.11 10.63 -3.06
N THR A 122 34.40 10.51 -1.94
CA THR A 122 34.08 11.66 -1.08
C THR A 122 34.95 11.75 0.17
N GLY A 123 35.67 10.69 0.53
CA GLY A 123 36.34 10.55 1.82
C GLY A 123 35.39 10.37 3.01
N PHE A 124 34.08 10.29 2.78
CA PHE A 124 33.07 10.21 3.83
C PHE A 124 33.17 8.90 4.61
N ILE A 125 33.34 8.99 5.94
CA ILE A 125 33.37 7.82 6.82
C ILE A 125 31.94 7.51 7.26
N SER A 126 31.32 6.53 6.61
CA SER A 126 29.93 6.11 6.87
C SER A 126 29.74 5.45 8.24
N THR A 127 30.72 4.68 8.73
CA THR A 127 30.69 4.05 10.06
C THR A 127 32.11 3.78 10.57
N LYS A 128 32.31 3.85 11.89
CA LYS A 128 33.51 3.33 12.57
C LYS A 128 33.13 2.13 13.44
N ASN A 129 33.75 0.99 13.19
CA ASN A 129 33.48 -0.28 13.88
C ASN A 129 34.75 -0.83 14.52
N SER A 130 34.62 -1.66 15.56
CA SER A 130 35.75 -2.40 16.11
C SER A 130 35.76 -3.82 15.55
N CYS A 131 36.83 -4.22 14.86
CA CYS A 131 36.92 -5.54 14.24
C CYS A 131 38.24 -6.25 14.56
N ALA A 132 38.18 -7.55 14.82
CA ALA A 132 39.38 -8.36 15.06
C ALA A 132 40.17 -8.52 13.75
N ARG A 133 41.41 -8.01 13.75
CA ARG A 133 42.29 -8.00 12.58
C ARG A 133 43.68 -8.55 12.87
N ILE A 134 44.05 -8.72 14.14
CA ILE A 134 45.35 -9.30 14.51
C ILE A 134 45.14 -10.49 15.44
N LEU A 135 45.71 -11.65 15.11
CA LEU A 135 45.46 -12.93 15.76
C LEU A 135 46.77 -13.57 16.22
N LYS A 136 46.77 -14.22 17.39
CA LYS A 136 47.93 -14.95 17.88
C LYS A 136 48.04 -16.29 17.15
N ASN A 137 49.13 -16.51 16.43
CA ASN A 137 49.34 -17.76 15.70
C ASN A 137 49.50 -18.94 16.66
N GLY A 138 49.13 -20.16 16.23
CA GLY A 138 49.25 -21.38 17.03
C GLY A 138 48.38 -21.44 18.30
N SER A 139 47.51 -20.45 18.54
CA SER A 139 46.70 -20.35 19.77
C SER A 139 45.41 -21.17 19.73
N GLY A 140 45.10 -21.82 18.60
CA GLY A 140 43.84 -22.55 18.34
C GLY A 140 42.71 -21.67 17.80
N VAL A 141 43.00 -20.40 17.51
CA VAL A 141 42.06 -19.44 16.93
C VAL A 141 41.82 -19.75 15.44
N HIS A 142 40.55 -19.75 15.03
CA HIS A 142 40.14 -19.96 13.64
C HIS A 142 38.81 -19.25 13.33
N TYR A 143 38.55 -18.99 12.05
CA TYR A 143 37.30 -18.43 11.57
C TYR A 143 36.22 -19.53 11.50
N VAL A 144 34.98 -19.17 11.85
CA VAL A 144 33.81 -20.04 11.81
C VAL A 144 32.64 -19.32 11.15
N GLY A 145 31.92 -20.03 10.28
CA GLY A 145 30.77 -19.52 9.53
C GLY A 145 31.10 -19.29 8.06
N LYS A 146 30.23 -19.76 7.15
CA LYS A 146 30.46 -19.64 5.70
C LYS A 146 30.52 -18.18 5.23
N ILE A 147 29.86 -17.28 5.95
CA ILE A 147 29.73 -15.85 5.67
C ILE A 147 29.47 -15.10 6.99
N HIS A 148 29.90 -13.84 7.09
CA HIS A 148 29.87 -13.05 8.32
C HIS A 148 30.56 -13.80 9.46
N GLU A 149 31.78 -14.22 9.16
CA GLU A 149 32.57 -15.16 9.94
C GLU A 149 32.95 -14.57 11.30
N ASP A 150 32.95 -15.43 12.31
CA ASP A 150 33.37 -15.08 13.66
C ASP A 150 34.66 -15.84 14.03
N ILE A 151 35.43 -15.30 14.96
CA ILE A 151 36.70 -15.86 15.38
C ILE A 151 36.52 -16.61 16.69
N ARG A 152 36.87 -17.90 16.69
CA ARG A 152 36.67 -18.79 17.84
C ARG A 152 37.92 -19.54 18.23
N ARG A 153 38.00 -19.88 19.52
CA ARG A 153 38.99 -20.77 20.11
C ARG A 153 38.25 -21.86 20.89
N ASN A 154 38.48 -23.13 20.53
CA ASN A 154 37.80 -24.28 21.13
C ASN A 154 36.26 -24.16 21.14
N GLY A 155 35.68 -23.59 20.08
CA GLY A 155 34.24 -23.37 19.94
C GLY A 155 33.66 -22.16 20.69
N GLN A 156 34.48 -21.46 21.50
CA GLN A 156 34.09 -20.28 22.28
C GLN A 156 34.58 -18.97 21.65
N PRO A 157 33.92 -17.84 21.90
CA PRO A 157 34.42 -16.52 21.52
C PRO A 157 35.81 -16.26 22.13
N VAL A 158 36.65 -15.56 21.39
CA VAL A 158 38.01 -15.21 21.83
C VAL A 158 38.03 -14.00 22.76
N HIS A 159 38.92 -14.00 23.75
CA HIS A 159 39.24 -12.79 24.51
C HIS A 159 40.07 -11.84 23.64
N THR A 160 39.61 -10.60 23.53
CA THR A 160 40.20 -9.57 22.69
C THR A 160 40.67 -8.35 23.48
N ALA A 161 41.78 -7.76 23.07
CA ALA A 161 42.11 -6.37 23.39
C ALA A 161 41.61 -5.44 22.28
N THR A 162 41.19 -4.22 22.62
CA THR A 162 40.82 -3.20 21.62
C THR A 162 41.95 -2.20 21.45
N LEU A 163 42.20 -1.81 20.21
CA LEU A 163 43.17 -0.79 19.86
C LEU A 163 42.53 0.37 19.11
N GLU A 164 42.51 1.54 19.74
CA GLU A 164 41.99 2.76 19.11
C GLU A 164 43.08 3.49 18.30
N GLU A 165 44.35 3.18 18.53
CA GLU A 165 45.52 3.85 17.92
C GLU A 165 45.76 3.45 16.45
N LEU A 166 45.07 2.44 15.94
CA LEU A 166 45.18 1.95 14.56
C LEU A 166 43.84 2.02 13.84
N GLU A 167 43.78 2.84 12.79
CA GLU A 167 42.65 2.91 11.87
C GLU A 167 42.94 2.14 10.58
N ILE A 168 41.96 1.35 10.18
CA ILE A 168 41.91 0.64 8.90
C ILE A 168 40.74 1.23 8.12
N TYR A 169 40.99 1.66 6.88
CA TYR A 169 39.95 2.15 5.99
C TYR A 169 39.47 1.00 5.10
N HIS A 170 38.16 0.96 4.82
CA HIS A 170 37.51 -0.06 4.00
C HIS A 170 36.60 0.60 2.94
N CYS A 171 36.79 0.25 1.67
CA CYS A 171 36.04 0.84 0.55
C CYS A 171 34.96 -0.07 -0.07
N GLY A 172 34.67 -1.21 0.56
CA GLY A 172 33.86 -2.27 -0.03
C GLY A 172 32.38 -1.93 -0.32
N TYR A 173 31.91 -0.73 -0.02
CA TYR A 173 30.50 -0.30 -0.08
C TYR A 173 30.19 0.83 -1.08
N ALA A 174 31.03 1.05 -2.09
CA ALA A 174 30.69 1.95 -3.20
C ALA A 174 29.37 1.53 -3.90
N GLN A 175 28.54 2.52 -4.28
CA GLN A 175 27.26 2.28 -4.97
C GLN A 175 27.45 1.37 -6.20
N GLY A 176 26.63 0.32 -6.30
CA GLY A 176 26.73 -0.73 -7.34
C GLY A 176 27.45 -2.02 -6.89
N ARG A 177 28.51 -1.93 -6.06
CA ARG A 177 29.18 -3.13 -5.51
C ARG A 177 28.35 -3.82 -4.42
N VAL A 178 27.54 -3.04 -3.70
CA VAL A 178 26.68 -3.52 -2.61
C VAL A 178 25.66 -4.55 -3.12
N VAL A 179 24.99 -4.29 -4.24
CA VAL A 179 23.96 -5.18 -4.79
C VAL A 179 24.56 -6.53 -5.22
N GLY A 180 25.70 -6.51 -5.91
CA GLY A 180 26.40 -7.74 -6.32
C GLY A 180 26.90 -8.56 -5.12
N LYS A 181 27.46 -7.89 -4.09
CA LYS A 181 27.84 -8.53 -2.83
C LYS A 181 26.63 -9.16 -2.14
N SER A 182 25.50 -8.46 -2.05
CA SER A 182 24.27 -8.97 -1.43
C SER A 182 23.69 -10.18 -2.17
N HIS A 183 23.70 -10.21 -3.50
CA HIS A 183 23.24 -11.38 -4.26
C HIS A 183 24.07 -12.64 -3.96
N ARG A 184 25.40 -12.53 -3.97
CA ARG A 184 26.31 -13.62 -3.58
C ARG A 184 26.07 -14.06 -2.14
N ASN A 185 25.96 -13.08 -1.23
CA ASN A 185 25.73 -13.37 0.19
C ASN A 185 24.40 -14.13 0.40
N LEU A 186 23.33 -13.71 -0.28
CA LEU A 186 22.04 -14.37 -0.26
C LEU A 186 22.12 -15.80 -0.76
N GLU A 187 22.89 -16.10 -1.81
CA GLU A 187 23.08 -17.47 -2.30
C GLU A 187 23.58 -18.41 -1.19
N ILE A 188 24.62 -17.98 -0.46
CA ILE A 188 25.21 -18.73 0.67
C ILE A 188 24.20 -18.85 1.82
N LEU A 189 23.56 -17.75 2.19
CA LEU A 189 22.61 -17.73 3.31
C LEU A 189 21.36 -18.58 3.03
N TYR A 190 20.86 -18.57 1.79
CA TYR A 190 19.74 -19.43 1.38
C TYR A 190 20.13 -20.91 1.33
N ASP A 191 21.36 -21.27 0.97
CA ASP A 191 21.85 -22.65 1.08
C ASP A 191 21.82 -23.12 2.55
N ILE A 192 22.32 -22.30 3.48
CA ILE A 192 22.27 -22.59 4.92
C ILE A 192 20.81 -22.75 5.39
N TYR A 193 19.92 -21.87 4.93
CA TYR A 193 18.50 -21.94 5.26
C TYR A 193 17.82 -23.19 4.70
N ARG A 194 18.01 -23.51 3.42
CA ARG A 194 17.40 -24.68 2.75
C ARG A 194 17.89 -26.00 3.34
N THR A 195 19.12 -26.06 3.82
CA THR A 195 19.70 -27.25 4.48
C THR A 195 19.27 -27.42 5.93
N GLY A 196 18.42 -26.52 6.47
CA GLY A 196 17.92 -26.58 7.85
C GLY A 196 18.97 -26.21 8.90
N LYS A 197 20.06 -25.56 8.50
CA LYS A 197 21.18 -25.16 9.37
C LYS A 197 21.15 -23.67 9.76
N ALA A 198 20.12 -22.93 9.35
CA ALA A 198 19.97 -21.51 9.70
C ALA A 198 19.82 -21.32 11.20
N ASP A 199 20.72 -20.52 11.76
CA ASP A 199 20.65 -20.02 13.12
C ASP A 199 20.07 -18.59 13.14
N THR A 200 19.98 -18.03 14.34
CA THR A 200 19.45 -16.68 14.56
C THR A 200 20.23 -15.60 13.82
N ALA A 201 21.56 -15.71 13.72
CA ALA A 201 22.38 -14.78 12.95
C ALA A 201 22.06 -14.90 11.45
N THR A 202 21.86 -16.12 10.95
CA THR A 202 21.46 -16.38 9.55
C THR A 202 20.17 -15.65 9.21
N TYR A 203 19.16 -15.69 10.08
CA TYR A 203 17.90 -14.95 9.85
C TYR A 203 18.10 -13.43 9.83
N PHE A 204 18.95 -12.89 10.71
CA PHE A 204 19.31 -11.47 10.68
C PHE A 204 19.96 -11.08 9.34
N TYR A 205 20.96 -11.84 8.89
CA TYR A 205 21.65 -11.53 7.64
C TYR A 205 20.75 -11.73 6.42
N LEU A 206 19.89 -12.75 6.40
CA LEU A 206 18.87 -12.88 5.35
C LEU A 206 17.93 -11.67 5.33
N CYS A 207 17.50 -11.17 6.49
CA CYS A 207 16.71 -9.95 6.60
C CYS A 207 17.46 -8.73 6.02
N ARG A 208 18.69 -8.49 6.49
CA ARG A 208 19.54 -7.37 6.06
C ARG A 208 19.84 -7.40 4.57
N GLU A 209 20.31 -8.53 4.05
CA GLU A 209 20.74 -8.63 2.64
C GLU A 209 19.55 -8.52 1.68
N ASN A 210 18.37 -9.04 2.04
CA ASN A 210 17.15 -8.80 1.25
C ASN A 210 16.70 -7.32 1.31
N ALA A 211 16.79 -6.67 2.47
CA ALA A 211 16.46 -5.25 2.61
C ALA A 211 17.39 -4.36 1.76
N LEU A 212 18.69 -4.65 1.72
CA LEU A 212 19.68 -3.91 0.92
C LEU A 212 19.45 -3.96 -0.60
N ILE A 213 18.74 -4.98 -1.09
CA ILE A 213 18.33 -5.10 -2.49
C ILE A 213 16.84 -4.78 -2.71
N ASN A 214 16.20 -4.13 -1.73
CA ASN A 214 14.79 -3.73 -1.74
C ASN A 214 13.79 -4.91 -1.85
N ASN A 215 14.19 -6.13 -1.50
CA ASN A 215 13.29 -7.28 -1.41
C ASN A 215 12.59 -7.32 -0.04
N TYR A 216 11.79 -6.29 0.24
CA TYR A 216 11.26 -6.04 1.58
C TYR A 216 10.29 -7.12 2.08
N SER A 217 9.55 -7.80 1.19
CA SER A 217 8.63 -8.87 1.59
C SER A 217 9.37 -10.07 2.18
N GLU A 218 10.48 -10.46 1.56
CA GLU A 218 11.31 -11.57 2.04
C GLU A 218 12.16 -11.14 3.24
N ALA A 219 12.62 -9.88 3.27
CA ALA A 219 13.28 -9.30 4.44
C ALA A 219 12.36 -9.36 5.68
N LEU A 220 11.07 -9.00 5.53
CA LEU A 220 10.08 -9.05 6.60
C LEU A 220 9.85 -10.47 7.13
N LYS A 221 9.79 -11.47 6.24
CA LYS A 221 9.70 -12.87 6.63
C LYS A 221 10.88 -13.27 7.54
N PHE A 222 12.09 -12.90 7.19
CA PHE A 222 13.27 -13.24 7.99
C PHE A 222 13.40 -12.40 9.27
N TYR A 223 12.92 -11.16 9.25
CA TYR A 223 12.73 -10.36 10.46
C TYR A 223 11.79 -11.07 11.45
N GLU A 224 10.63 -11.57 10.99
CA GLU A 224 9.70 -12.31 11.84
C GLU A 224 10.30 -13.63 12.34
N LEU A 225 11.02 -14.37 11.49
CA LEU A 225 11.70 -15.61 11.87
C LEU A 225 12.80 -15.38 12.92
N PHE A 226 13.51 -14.26 12.86
CA PHE A 226 14.51 -13.88 13.85
C PHE A 226 13.90 -13.78 15.26
N PHE A 227 12.78 -13.07 15.41
CA PHE A 227 12.12 -12.91 16.72
C PHE A 227 11.43 -14.17 17.25
N ARG A 228 11.21 -15.19 16.40
CA ARG A 228 10.70 -16.51 16.83
C ARG A 228 11.77 -17.41 17.44
N GLN A 229 13.05 -17.06 17.34
CA GLN A 229 14.14 -17.89 17.87
C GLN A 229 14.29 -17.75 19.39
N LYS A 230 14.50 -18.87 20.09
CA LYS A 230 14.64 -18.88 21.56
C LYS A 230 15.88 -18.14 22.09
N ASN A 231 16.93 -18.07 21.29
CA ASN A 231 18.21 -17.42 21.62
C ASN A 231 18.34 -16.04 20.97
N CYS A 232 17.24 -15.44 20.48
CA CYS A 232 17.29 -14.11 19.87
C CYS A 232 17.88 -13.09 20.83
N GLU A 233 17.52 -13.11 22.11
CA GLU A 233 18.10 -12.24 23.13
C GLU A 233 19.61 -12.40 23.27
N GLN A 234 20.15 -13.61 23.21
CA GLN A 234 21.60 -13.84 23.30
C GLN A 234 22.35 -13.28 22.09
N VAL A 235 21.77 -13.37 20.89
CA VAL A 235 22.32 -12.79 19.65
C VAL A 235 22.14 -11.27 19.62
N ILE A 236 21.08 -10.76 20.25
CA ILE A 236 20.88 -9.35 20.63
C ILE A 236 21.79 -8.95 21.82
N LEU A 237 22.60 -9.87 22.39
CA LEU A 237 23.59 -9.61 23.47
C LEU A 237 25.10 -9.78 23.04
N SER A 238 25.45 -10.61 22.03
CA SER A 238 26.74 -10.67 21.29
C SER A 238 27.07 -9.63 20.17
N ALA A 239 27.61 -8.46 20.54
CA ALA A 239 28.44 -7.46 19.83
C ALA A 239 28.22 -6.86 18.39
N ASN A 240 27.45 -7.37 17.41
CA ASN A 240 27.32 -6.65 16.09
C ASN A 240 25.92 -6.59 15.42
N ILE A 241 24.92 -7.33 15.92
CA ILE A 241 23.57 -7.47 15.32
C ILE A 241 22.48 -6.60 16.04
N PHE A 242 22.91 -5.79 17.02
CA PHE A 242 22.19 -5.30 18.23
C PHE A 242 21.04 -4.32 18.03
N VAL A 243 21.27 -3.37 17.15
CA VAL A 243 20.41 -2.20 16.93
C VAL A 243 19.86 -2.27 15.51
N SER A 244 20.73 -2.73 14.60
CA SER A 244 20.45 -2.91 13.19
C SER A 244 19.15 -3.69 12.97
N ILE A 245 18.85 -4.77 13.69
CA ILE A 245 17.60 -5.52 13.43
C ILE A 245 16.35 -4.65 13.64
N TYR A 246 16.33 -3.79 14.65
CA TYR A 246 15.22 -2.87 14.90
C TYR A 246 15.14 -1.79 13.81
N GLU A 247 16.28 -1.19 13.45
CA GLU A 247 16.36 -0.22 12.36
C GLU A 247 15.91 -0.79 11.02
N HIS A 248 16.36 -2.00 10.66
CA HIS A 248 15.94 -2.69 9.44
C HIS A 248 14.46 -3.07 9.53
N GLY A 249 13.97 -3.51 10.69
CA GLY A 249 12.54 -3.76 10.89
C GLY A 249 11.69 -2.52 10.64
N ILE A 250 12.11 -1.37 11.16
CA ILE A 250 11.44 -0.08 10.96
C ILE A 250 11.48 0.31 9.47
N ASP A 251 12.65 0.23 8.83
CA ASP A 251 12.82 0.53 7.40
C ASP A 251 11.97 -0.39 6.51
N ILE A 252 11.99 -1.71 6.75
CA ILE A 252 11.16 -2.69 6.05
C ILE A 252 9.68 -2.35 6.19
N LYS A 253 9.21 -1.99 7.39
CA LYS A 253 7.81 -1.64 7.63
C LYS A 253 7.43 -0.31 6.98
N GLN A 254 8.32 0.69 6.99
CA GLN A 254 8.14 1.96 6.28
C GLN A 254 8.04 1.77 4.76
N ASN A 255 8.69 0.73 4.22
CA ASN A 255 8.61 0.38 2.80
C ASN A 255 7.52 -0.66 2.46
N ASN A 256 6.78 -1.18 3.45
CA ASN A 256 5.59 -2.04 3.25
C ASN A 256 4.36 -1.35 3.87
N MET A 257 4.09 -0.12 3.43
CA MET A 257 3.01 0.68 4.01
C MET A 257 1.70 -0.09 3.95
N ASP A 258 1.37 -0.75 2.84
CA ASP A 258 0.21 -1.64 2.64
C ASP A 258 -0.06 -2.62 3.80
N ARG A 259 0.95 -3.02 4.58
CA ARG A 259 0.77 -3.92 5.74
C ARG A 259 0.86 -3.23 7.10
N PHE A 260 1.41 -2.03 7.18
CA PHE A 260 1.70 -1.35 8.45
C PHE A 260 1.10 0.06 8.49
N THR A 261 0.46 0.37 9.60
CA THR A 261 -0.06 1.71 9.84
C THR A 261 1.06 2.63 10.33
N PHE A 262 0.86 3.94 10.23
CA PHE A 262 1.74 4.93 10.86
C PHE A 262 1.99 4.58 12.35
N GLN A 263 0.93 4.23 13.07
CA GLN A 263 1.02 3.92 14.50
C GLN A 263 1.81 2.63 14.78
N ASP A 264 1.74 1.62 13.91
CA ASP A 264 2.53 0.39 14.06
C ASP A 264 4.03 0.72 14.06
N ILE A 265 4.47 1.53 13.09
CA ILE A 265 5.87 1.95 12.93
C ILE A 265 6.32 2.84 14.10
N LEU A 266 5.48 3.80 14.53
CA LEU A 266 5.80 4.64 15.68
C LEU A 266 5.99 3.80 16.95
N THR A 267 5.14 2.79 17.15
CA THR A 267 5.22 1.89 18.30
C THR A 267 6.52 1.08 18.30
N ASP A 268 6.97 0.61 17.13
CA ASP A 268 8.25 -0.08 17.01
C ASP A 268 9.44 0.85 17.32
N ILE A 269 9.40 2.08 16.80
CA ILE A 269 10.43 3.10 17.08
C ILE A 269 10.47 3.40 18.59
N GLU A 270 9.32 3.56 19.23
CA GLU A 270 9.22 3.83 20.66
C GLU A 270 9.72 2.67 21.51
N SER A 271 9.41 1.43 21.13
CA SER A 271 9.96 0.24 21.77
C SER A 271 11.48 0.15 21.62
N ALA A 272 12.02 0.51 20.45
CA ALA A 272 13.46 0.55 20.21
C ALA A 272 14.16 1.63 21.07
N ILE A 273 13.54 2.80 21.23
CA ILE A 273 14.04 3.87 22.12
C ILE A 273 13.97 3.44 23.58
N GLU A 274 12.87 2.84 24.02
CA GLU A 274 12.72 2.35 25.39
C GLU A 274 13.80 1.32 25.75
N LYS A 275 14.11 0.42 24.80
CA LYS A 275 15.14 -0.60 24.98
C LYS A 275 16.57 -0.06 24.86
N TYR A 276 16.80 0.92 24.00
CA TYR A 276 18.11 1.49 23.71
C TYR A 276 18.06 3.02 23.62
N PRO A 277 17.98 3.72 24.76
CA PRO A 277 17.75 5.17 24.81
C PRO A 277 18.95 6.03 24.41
N ASP A 278 20.15 5.44 24.34
CA ASP A 278 21.37 6.19 24.00
C ASP A 278 21.72 6.11 22.51
N ILE A 279 20.91 5.39 21.71
CA ILE A 279 21.17 5.16 20.28
C ILE A 279 20.67 6.36 19.45
N PRO A 280 21.56 7.12 18.78
CA PRO A 280 21.17 8.31 18.02
C PRO A 280 20.20 8.03 16.87
N SER A 281 20.37 6.91 16.17
CA SER A 281 19.60 6.54 14.99
C SER A 281 18.11 6.32 15.29
N HIS A 282 17.75 5.85 16.49
CA HIS A 282 16.34 5.68 16.87
C HIS A 282 15.60 7.02 16.96
N TYR A 283 16.25 8.05 17.51
CA TYR A 283 15.69 9.40 17.55
C TYR A 283 15.63 10.02 16.17
N HIS A 284 16.63 9.77 15.32
CA HIS A 284 16.58 10.18 13.92
C HIS A 284 15.41 9.54 13.16
N LEU A 285 15.18 8.22 13.32
CA LEU A 285 14.04 7.54 12.72
C LEU A 285 12.70 8.11 13.22
N LYS A 286 12.61 8.43 14.52
CA LYS A 286 11.44 9.12 15.09
C LYS A 286 11.28 10.51 14.48
N ALA A 287 12.38 11.27 14.35
CA ALA A 287 12.39 12.60 13.75
C ALA A 287 11.90 12.57 12.30
N LEU A 288 12.39 11.62 11.48
CA LEU A 288 11.92 11.39 10.12
C LEU A 288 10.45 11.04 10.07
N HIS A 289 9.99 10.19 11.00
CA HIS A 289 8.59 9.81 11.08
C HIS A 289 7.68 11.01 11.38
N TYR A 290 8.05 11.86 12.34
CA TYR A 290 7.34 13.12 12.61
C TYR A 290 7.53 14.15 11.49
N TYR A 291 8.70 14.22 10.86
CA TYR A 291 8.94 15.12 9.74
C TYR A 291 8.09 14.74 8.54
N ASN A 292 7.93 13.45 8.22
CA ASN A 292 7.21 12.97 7.04
C ASN A 292 5.70 12.87 7.25
N PHE A 293 5.26 12.59 8.48
CA PHE A 293 3.85 12.34 8.76
C PHE A 293 3.29 13.30 9.81
N GLY A 294 4.08 13.82 10.75
CA GLY A 294 3.61 14.82 11.71
C GLY A 294 3.15 16.14 11.06
N PHE A 295 2.38 16.91 11.82
CA PHE A 295 1.99 18.28 11.48
C PHE A 295 2.85 19.33 12.20
N ASP A 296 3.73 18.90 13.09
CA ASP A 296 4.53 19.75 13.97
C ASP A 296 6.02 19.61 13.62
N PHE A 297 6.57 20.65 13.01
CA PHE A 297 7.99 20.71 12.68
C PHE A 297 8.90 20.92 13.89
N ASP A 298 8.41 21.50 14.99
CA ASP A 298 9.22 21.71 16.18
C ASP A 298 9.52 20.39 16.86
N GLN A 299 8.54 19.48 16.93
CA GLN A 299 8.75 18.13 17.43
C GLN A 299 9.80 17.34 16.62
N ALA A 300 9.79 17.49 15.29
CA ALA A 300 10.80 16.86 14.44
C ALA A 300 12.20 17.45 14.68
N LEU A 301 12.31 18.78 14.83
CA LEU A 301 13.57 19.45 15.14
C LEU A 301 14.16 18.99 16.47
N GLU A 302 13.37 18.96 17.55
CA GLU A 302 13.82 18.50 18.87
C GLU A 302 14.42 17.08 18.81
N LEU A 303 13.80 16.20 18.04
CA LEU A 303 14.29 14.82 17.86
C LEU A 303 15.56 14.75 17.01
N PHE A 304 15.70 15.57 15.96
CA PHE A 304 16.95 15.67 15.20
C PHE A 304 18.09 16.21 16.08
N GLU A 305 17.83 17.28 16.85
CA GLU A 305 18.78 17.85 17.80
C GLU A 305 19.21 16.83 18.85
N LYS A 306 18.26 16.03 19.37
CA LYS A 306 18.55 14.95 20.31
C LYS A 306 19.44 13.87 19.68
N ALA A 307 19.15 13.44 18.46
CA ALA A 307 19.97 12.47 17.73
C ALA A 307 21.42 12.99 17.55
N ILE A 308 21.58 14.24 17.11
CA ILE A 308 22.90 14.86 16.90
C ILE A 308 23.65 15.01 18.23
N SER A 309 22.98 15.42 19.31
CA SER A 309 23.58 15.51 20.64
C SER A 309 24.09 14.16 21.12
N LEU A 310 23.27 13.11 21.02
CA LEU A 310 23.67 11.76 21.39
C LEU A 310 24.84 11.27 20.54
N HIS A 311 24.83 11.56 19.23
CA HIS A 311 25.91 11.18 18.33
C HIS A 311 27.26 11.77 18.74
N LYS A 312 27.31 13.06 19.12
CA LYS A 312 28.54 13.74 19.56
C LYS A 312 29.13 13.15 20.85
N GLU A 313 28.26 12.67 21.73
CA GLU A 313 28.66 12.13 23.05
C GLU A 313 28.74 10.59 23.07
N TYR A 314 28.43 9.93 21.95
CA TYR A 314 28.26 8.48 21.91
C TYR A 314 29.57 7.74 22.18
N LYS A 315 29.63 7.05 23.32
CA LYS A 315 30.71 6.10 23.70
C LYS A 315 30.16 4.72 24.02
N GLY A 316 28.95 4.44 23.55
CA GLY A 316 28.25 3.20 23.84
C GLY A 316 28.88 1.99 23.15
N PRO A 317 28.55 0.77 23.61
CA PRO A 317 29.13 -0.47 23.09
C PRO A 317 28.54 -0.91 21.73
N TYR A 318 27.54 -0.19 21.20
CA TYR A 318 26.84 -0.56 19.97
C TYR A 318 27.31 0.28 18.78
N ILE A 319 27.06 -0.21 17.56
CA ILE A 319 27.39 0.52 16.35
C ILE A 319 26.50 1.76 16.26
N ASN A 320 27.13 2.93 16.11
CA ASN A 320 26.44 4.19 15.85
C ASN A 320 26.17 4.33 14.34
N SER A 321 25.07 3.74 13.88
CA SER A 321 24.68 3.76 12.45
C SER A 321 24.24 5.16 11.98
N PHE A 322 23.94 6.09 12.88
CA PHE A 322 23.47 7.44 12.56
C PHE A 322 24.53 8.29 11.86
N ALA A 323 25.83 8.00 12.00
CA ALA A 323 26.90 8.73 11.31
C ALA A 323 26.63 8.85 9.79
N LYS A 324 26.15 7.76 9.16
CA LYS A 324 25.78 7.74 7.73
C LYS A 324 24.63 8.70 7.38
N SER A 325 23.73 8.95 8.35
CA SER A 325 22.50 9.73 8.21
C SER A 325 22.64 11.16 8.75
N LEU A 326 23.80 11.51 9.32
CA LEU A 326 24.07 12.85 9.86
C LEU A 326 23.95 13.95 8.79
N PRO A 327 24.52 13.81 7.56
CA PRO A 327 24.33 14.82 6.52
C PRO A 327 22.86 15.04 6.16
N GLU A 328 22.09 13.94 6.12
CA GLU A 328 20.66 13.97 5.82
C GLU A 328 19.85 14.59 6.96
N ALA A 329 20.18 14.32 8.21
CA ALA A 329 19.55 14.97 9.36
C ALA A 329 19.72 16.48 9.32
N TYR A 330 20.94 16.97 9.04
CA TYR A 330 21.19 18.40 8.85
C TYR A 330 20.38 18.98 7.67
N TRP A 331 20.29 18.25 6.57
CA TRP A 331 19.46 18.66 5.43
C TRP A 331 17.98 18.83 5.82
N TYR A 332 17.38 17.85 6.52
CA TYR A 332 15.99 17.97 7.00
C TYR A 332 15.81 19.15 7.96
N MET A 333 16.75 19.37 8.88
CA MET A 333 16.71 20.54 9.77
C MET A 333 16.76 21.85 8.97
N ALA A 334 17.60 21.94 7.93
CA ALA A 334 17.66 23.10 7.05
C ALA A 334 16.33 23.33 6.32
N GLN A 335 15.67 22.27 5.82
CA GLN A 335 14.36 22.37 5.18
C GLN A 335 13.30 22.91 6.14
N ILE A 336 13.30 22.44 7.40
CA ILE A 336 12.39 22.96 8.43
C ILE A 336 12.70 24.44 8.72
N TYR A 337 13.96 24.80 8.94
CA TYR A 337 14.33 26.19 9.23
C TYR A 337 14.02 27.13 8.06
N ARG A 338 14.19 26.66 6.82
CA ARG A 338 13.78 27.37 5.60
C ARG A 338 12.26 27.56 5.58
N ALA A 339 11.50 26.51 5.86
CA ALA A 339 10.04 26.61 5.97
C ALA A 339 9.65 27.64 7.05
N LYS A 340 10.37 27.74 8.17
CA LYS A 340 10.16 28.76 9.21
C LYS A 340 10.76 30.14 8.88
N HIS A 341 11.20 30.40 7.65
CA HIS A 341 11.89 31.62 7.19
C HIS A 341 13.15 32.01 7.99
N LYS A 342 13.84 31.06 8.62
CA LYS A 342 15.11 31.25 9.34
C LYS A 342 16.28 30.90 8.42
N GLN A 343 16.58 31.79 7.47
CA GLN A 343 17.58 31.56 6.42
C GLN A 343 19.00 31.32 6.96
N ASP A 344 19.42 32.07 7.97
CA ASP A 344 20.76 31.93 8.56
C ASP A 344 20.98 30.51 9.11
N LYS A 345 20.02 30.00 9.90
CA LYS A 345 20.07 28.63 10.40
C LYS A 345 20.01 27.59 9.28
N ALA A 346 19.17 27.81 8.27
CA ALA A 346 19.09 26.90 7.13
C ALA A 346 20.45 26.83 6.40
N PHE A 347 21.11 27.97 6.20
CA PHE A 347 22.45 28.05 5.64
C PHE A 347 23.47 27.26 6.49
N ASP A 348 23.50 27.49 7.81
CA ASP A 348 24.43 26.80 8.72
C ASP A 348 24.29 25.27 8.62
N TYR A 349 23.05 24.76 8.64
CA TYR A 349 22.82 23.31 8.56
C TYR A 349 23.10 22.74 7.16
N LEU A 350 22.90 23.50 6.07
CA LEU A 350 23.30 23.05 4.74
C LEU A 350 24.83 22.99 4.60
N VAL A 351 25.55 23.94 5.18
CA VAL A 351 27.02 23.91 5.26
C VAL A 351 27.49 22.70 6.06
N LEU A 352 26.91 22.45 7.23
CA LEU A 352 27.23 21.25 8.03
C LEU A 352 26.94 19.96 7.25
N SER A 353 25.81 19.88 6.55
CA SER A 353 25.46 18.75 5.69
C SER A 353 26.53 18.48 4.63
N LEU A 354 26.96 19.52 3.91
CA LEU A 354 27.96 19.40 2.84
C LEU A 354 29.39 19.23 3.37
N GLN A 355 29.71 19.69 4.57
CA GLN A 355 30.99 19.40 5.22
C GLN A 355 31.11 17.92 5.57
N GLU A 356 30.02 17.29 6.01
CA GLU A 356 29.97 15.86 6.25
C GLU A 356 29.97 15.08 4.92
N LYS A 357 29.18 15.52 3.92
CA LYS A 357 29.10 14.86 2.61
C LYS A 357 29.09 15.87 1.45
N PRO A 358 30.26 16.23 0.88
CA PRO A 358 30.38 17.29 -0.13
C PRO A 358 29.57 17.06 -1.40
N LEU A 359 29.50 15.82 -1.89
CA LEU A 359 28.84 15.48 -3.16
C LEU A 359 27.34 15.17 -2.99
N GLN A 360 26.65 15.84 -2.07
CA GLN A 360 25.22 15.65 -1.82
C GLN A 360 24.37 16.66 -2.60
N ASP A 361 23.76 16.20 -3.70
CA ASP A 361 22.95 17.01 -4.63
C ASP A 361 21.91 17.88 -3.91
N GLY A 362 21.06 17.28 -3.07
CA GLY A 362 19.94 17.97 -2.43
C GLY A 362 20.38 19.13 -1.52
N SER A 363 21.42 18.93 -0.72
CA SER A 363 21.97 19.99 0.14
C SER A 363 22.63 21.09 -0.66
N PHE A 364 23.36 20.74 -1.72
CA PHE A 364 24.02 21.72 -2.58
C PHE A 364 23.03 22.61 -3.31
N GLN A 365 22.00 22.01 -3.93
CA GLN A 365 20.97 22.77 -4.64
C GLN A 365 20.22 23.74 -3.71
N GLU A 366 19.93 23.33 -2.47
CA GLU A 366 19.33 24.21 -1.47
C GLU A 366 20.26 25.34 -1.05
N LEU A 367 21.55 25.06 -0.83
CA LEU A 367 22.56 26.06 -0.47
C LEU A 367 22.72 27.10 -1.58
N LEU A 368 22.77 26.65 -2.83
CA LEU A 368 22.91 27.50 -4.00
C LEU A 368 21.81 28.55 -4.09
N GLN A 369 20.58 28.19 -3.71
CA GLN A 369 19.44 29.11 -3.67
C GLN A 369 19.63 30.25 -2.66
N LEU A 370 20.42 30.04 -1.60
CA LEU A 370 20.71 31.05 -0.57
C LEU A 370 21.87 31.98 -0.98
N ILE A 371 22.83 31.47 -1.77
CA ILE A 371 24.05 32.23 -2.14
C ILE A 371 24.02 32.81 -3.57
N ARG A 372 23.09 32.40 -4.45
CA ARG A 372 23.05 32.81 -5.87
C ARG A 372 22.92 34.31 -6.15
N ASN A 373 22.59 35.12 -5.14
CA ASN A 373 22.47 36.57 -5.28
C ASN A 373 23.75 37.32 -4.83
N GLN A 374 24.78 36.60 -4.38
CA GLN A 374 26.08 37.17 -4.05
C GLN A 374 26.91 37.39 -5.34
N SER A 375 28.05 38.09 -5.22
CA SER A 375 28.96 38.26 -6.37
C SER A 375 29.53 36.91 -6.83
N ASP A 376 29.85 36.80 -8.12
CA ASP A 376 30.44 35.57 -8.68
C ASP A 376 31.74 35.21 -7.94
N GLU A 377 32.55 36.22 -7.59
CA GLU A 377 33.79 36.05 -6.83
C GLU A 377 33.55 35.49 -5.42
N ASP A 378 32.55 36.01 -4.70
CA ASP A 378 32.23 35.54 -3.34
C ASP A 378 31.69 34.10 -3.37
N VAL A 379 30.86 33.77 -4.37
CA VAL A 379 30.36 32.41 -4.54
C VAL A 379 31.51 31.45 -4.81
N ILE A 380 32.43 31.78 -5.73
CA ILE A 380 33.60 30.95 -6.03
C ILE A 380 34.49 30.79 -4.79
N LEU A 381 34.77 31.89 -4.07
CA LEU A 381 35.59 31.84 -2.85
C LEU A 381 34.98 30.94 -1.79
N PHE A 382 33.67 31.08 -1.56
CA PHE A 382 32.94 30.26 -0.60
C PHE A 382 32.90 28.78 -1.02
N LEU A 383 32.59 28.49 -2.28
CA LEU A 383 32.61 27.10 -2.78
C LEU A 383 34.00 26.48 -2.67
N ASN A 384 35.07 27.21 -2.95
CA ASN A 384 36.45 26.73 -2.74
C ASN A 384 36.82 26.54 -1.26
N SER A 385 36.07 27.12 -0.33
CA SER A 385 36.23 26.86 1.11
C SER A 385 35.57 25.54 1.56
N LEU A 386 34.56 25.08 0.81
CA LEU A 386 33.85 23.83 1.07
C LEU A 386 34.35 22.66 0.23
N TYR A 387 34.85 22.93 -0.98
CA TYR A 387 35.26 21.93 -1.96
C TYR A 387 36.74 22.07 -2.29
N ASP A 388 37.47 20.94 -2.28
CA ASP A 388 38.85 20.90 -2.74
C ASP A 388 38.94 21.10 -4.26
N SER A 389 39.46 22.25 -4.66
CA SER A 389 39.72 22.60 -6.06
C SER A 389 40.74 21.69 -6.77
N LYS A 390 41.48 20.84 -6.04
CA LYS A 390 42.41 19.85 -6.62
C LYS A 390 41.79 18.46 -6.77
N ASN A 391 40.58 18.27 -6.25
CA ASN A 391 39.87 17.01 -6.35
C ASN A 391 38.97 17.01 -7.60
N ARG A 392 39.23 16.07 -8.52
CA ARG A 392 38.48 15.89 -9.77
C ARG A 392 36.97 15.77 -9.55
N ASP A 393 36.55 14.98 -8.57
CA ASP A 393 35.15 14.67 -8.34
C ASP A 393 34.41 15.86 -7.73
N HIS A 394 35.09 16.64 -6.88
CA HIS A 394 34.55 17.90 -6.36
C HIS A 394 34.35 18.92 -7.48
N VAL A 395 35.37 19.14 -8.31
CA VAL A 395 35.29 20.09 -9.42
C VAL A 395 34.26 19.65 -10.46
N GLY A 396 34.22 18.35 -10.80
CA GLY A 396 33.22 17.79 -11.71
C GLY A 396 31.80 17.89 -11.18
N PHE A 397 31.59 17.63 -9.88
CA PHE A 397 30.31 17.83 -9.21
C PHE A 397 29.86 19.29 -9.28
N LEU A 398 30.74 20.23 -8.93
CA LEU A 398 30.43 21.66 -9.00
C LEU A 398 30.07 22.07 -10.43
N ALA A 399 30.86 21.67 -11.43
CA ALA A 399 30.56 21.94 -12.84
C ALA A 399 29.16 21.42 -13.22
N LYS A 400 28.84 20.17 -12.87
CA LYS A 400 27.55 19.54 -13.20
C LYS A 400 26.36 20.20 -12.48
N GLN A 401 26.50 20.51 -11.19
CA GLN A 401 25.42 21.12 -10.41
C GLN A 401 25.20 22.59 -10.77
N LEU A 402 26.27 23.35 -11.03
CA LEU A 402 26.20 24.76 -11.40
C LEU A 402 25.68 24.97 -12.83
N MET A 403 25.78 23.96 -13.70
CA MET A 403 25.15 23.97 -15.02
C MET A 403 23.64 24.30 -14.94
N LEU A 404 22.98 23.91 -13.84
CA LEU A 404 21.54 24.12 -13.59
C LEU A 404 21.27 25.26 -12.59
N SER A 405 22.09 26.33 -12.57
CA SER A 405 22.01 27.39 -11.54
C SER A 405 21.75 28.81 -12.04
N ARG A 406 21.90 29.06 -13.35
CA ARG A 406 22.00 30.40 -13.98
C ARG A 406 23.20 31.25 -13.52
N LEU A 407 24.13 30.71 -12.72
CA LEU A 407 25.40 31.37 -12.37
C LEU A 407 26.44 31.09 -13.45
N HIS A 408 26.28 31.71 -14.63
CA HIS A 408 27.07 31.39 -15.83
C HIS A 408 28.57 31.52 -15.61
N THR A 409 29.04 32.60 -14.95
CA THR A 409 30.46 32.82 -14.68
C THR A 409 31.03 31.76 -13.73
N VAL A 410 30.32 31.48 -12.63
CA VAL A 410 30.72 30.47 -11.62
C VAL A 410 30.76 29.09 -12.25
N PHE A 411 29.75 28.73 -13.06
CA PHE A 411 29.72 27.49 -13.83
C PHE A 411 30.93 27.40 -14.78
N LEU A 412 31.17 28.44 -15.59
CA LEU A 412 32.29 28.45 -16.54
C LEU A 412 33.64 28.29 -15.84
N TYR A 413 33.83 28.90 -14.67
CA TYR A 413 35.05 28.72 -13.86
C TYR A 413 35.30 27.24 -13.54
N TYR A 414 34.30 26.53 -13.00
CA TYR A 414 34.46 25.12 -12.63
C TYR A 414 34.47 24.19 -13.85
N ALA A 415 33.68 24.46 -14.89
CA ALA A 415 33.65 23.66 -16.11
C ALA A 415 34.99 23.75 -16.88
N MET A 416 35.54 24.95 -17.06
CA MET A 416 36.86 25.11 -17.68
C MET A 416 37.96 24.43 -16.88
N LYS A 417 37.92 24.54 -15.54
CA LYS A 417 38.85 23.85 -14.67
C LYS A 417 38.71 22.33 -14.76
N TYR A 418 37.49 21.81 -14.78
CA TYR A 418 37.21 20.38 -14.95
C TYR A 418 37.80 19.84 -16.26
N ASN A 419 37.61 20.59 -17.36
CA ASN A 419 38.09 20.20 -18.68
C ASN A 419 39.62 20.28 -18.78
N GLN A 420 40.22 21.37 -18.28
CA GLN A 420 41.66 21.63 -18.45
C GLN A 420 42.53 20.83 -17.48
N GLU A 421 42.12 20.69 -16.23
CA GLU A 421 42.93 20.04 -15.19
C GLU A 421 42.64 18.54 -15.04
N PHE A 422 41.45 18.08 -15.47
CA PHE A 422 40.99 16.71 -15.20
C PHE A 422 40.43 15.96 -16.42
N ASP A 423 40.59 16.53 -17.63
CA ASP A 423 40.09 15.97 -18.90
C ASP A 423 38.62 15.55 -18.82
N GLY A 424 37.81 16.36 -18.14
CA GLY A 424 36.36 16.20 -18.09
C GLY A 424 35.77 16.51 -19.46
N GLN A 425 35.26 15.50 -20.17
CA GLN A 425 34.56 15.69 -21.45
C GLN A 425 33.19 15.03 -21.36
N ASP A 426 32.18 15.82 -21.02
CA ASP A 426 30.79 15.41 -20.83
C ASP A 426 29.81 16.57 -21.17
N GLU A 427 28.56 16.47 -20.74
CA GLU A 427 27.53 17.49 -20.97
C GLU A 427 27.94 18.92 -20.55
N THR A 428 28.79 19.05 -19.52
CA THR A 428 29.27 20.36 -19.03
C THR A 428 30.12 21.07 -20.07
N THR A 429 30.81 20.32 -20.94
CA THR A 429 31.64 20.87 -22.02
C THR A 429 30.78 21.54 -23.08
N TYR A 430 29.71 20.90 -23.52
CA TYR A 430 28.80 21.46 -24.52
C TYR A 430 28.15 22.75 -24.00
N VAL A 431 27.68 22.73 -22.75
CA VAL A 431 27.06 23.91 -22.12
C VAL A 431 28.08 25.04 -21.92
N ALA A 432 29.32 24.73 -21.54
CA ALA A 432 30.39 25.73 -21.44
C ALA A 432 30.71 26.38 -22.79
N MET A 433 30.78 25.60 -23.88
CA MET A 433 30.97 26.12 -25.24
C MET A 433 29.81 27.04 -25.67
N ILE A 434 28.56 26.65 -25.38
CA ILE A 434 27.38 27.49 -25.67
C ILE A 434 27.47 28.83 -24.93
N LEU A 435 27.78 28.83 -23.63
CA LEU A 435 27.90 30.06 -22.83
C LEU A 435 29.10 30.91 -23.22
N ALA A 436 30.18 30.29 -23.72
CA ALA A 436 31.36 30.97 -24.24
C ALA A 436 31.17 31.55 -25.65
N ASN A 437 29.96 31.48 -26.22
CA ASN A 437 29.63 31.85 -27.60
C ASN A 437 30.43 31.06 -28.66
N GLN A 438 30.61 29.76 -28.44
CA GLN A 438 31.28 28.83 -29.34
C GLN A 438 30.29 27.76 -29.84
N GLU A 439 29.14 28.18 -30.37
CA GLU A 439 28.04 27.27 -30.72
C GLU A 439 28.39 26.33 -31.87
N GLU A 440 29.21 26.79 -32.81
CA GLU A 440 29.70 25.93 -33.91
C GLU A 440 30.57 24.80 -33.37
N ALA A 441 31.50 25.10 -32.47
CA ALA A 441 32.28 24.09 -31.79
C ALA A 441 31.39 23.15 -30.97
N ALA A 442 30.41 23.68 -30.22
CA ALA A 442 29.47 22.88 -29.44
C ALA A 442 28.70 21.88 -30.33
N VAL A 443 28.14 22.35 -31.46
CA VAL A 443 27.41 21.50 -32.41
C VAL A 443 28.34 20.46 -33.04
N GLU A 444 29.52 20.87 -33.52
CA GLU A 444 30.44 19.95 -34.19
C GLU A 444 31.01 18.90 -33.24
N THR A 445 31.37 19.29 -32.01
CA THR A 445 31.85 18.36 -30.98
C THR A 445 30.75 17.38 -30.60
N ALA A 446 29.53 17.86 -30.33
CA ALA A 446 28.40 16.99 -29.96
C ALA A 446 28.01 16.05 -31.12
N MET A 447 27.88 16.55 -32.35
CA MET A 447 27.57 15.69 -33.51
C MET A 447 28.68 14.68 -33.80
N THR A 448 29.96 15.05 -33.62
CA THR A 448 31.08 14.12 -33.75
C THR A 448 31.04 13.03 -32.68
N ALA A 449 30.76 13.40 -31.42
CA ALA A 449 30.58 12.44 -30.33
C ALA A 449 29.41 11.48 -30.63
N TYR A 450 28.29 12.00 -31.15
CA TYR A 450 27.16 11.18 -31.59
C TYR A 450 27.56 10.19 -32.70
N PHE A 451 28.27 10.63 -33.74
CA PHE A 451 28.66 9.72 -34.83
C PHE A 451 29.66 8.66 -34.38
N ASN A 452 30.47 8.95 -33.35
CA ASN A 452 31.44 8.00 -32.80
C ASN A 452 30.81 7.02 -31.81
N ALA A 453 29.92 7.49 -30.92
CA ALA A 453 29.42 6.74 -29.78
C ALA A 453 27.92 6.41 -29.83
N GLY A 454 27.15 7.06 -30.70
CA GLY A 454 25.73 6.82 -30.92
C GLY A 454 24.79 7.29 -29.79
N LYS A 455 25.25 8.16 -28.89
CA LYS A 455 24.45 8.60 -27.72
C LYS A 455 23.47 9.70 -28.09
N GLU A 456 22.19 9.47 -27.82
CA GLU A 456 21.12 10.43 -28.15
C GLU A 456 21.28 11.80 -27.48
N ASP A 457 21.86 11.85 -26.27
CA ASP A 457 22.08 13.10 -25.53
C ASP A 457 22.98 14.08 -26.30
N ASP A 458 23.93 13.59 -27.10
CA ASP A 458 24.81 14.44 -27.90
C ASP A 458 24.02 15.20 -28.99
N ARG A 459 23.04 14.54 -29.64
CA ARG A 459 22.15 15.21 -30.62
C ARG A 459 21.28 16.27 -29.96
N TYR A 460 20.88 16.01 -28.72
CA TYR A 460 20.12 16.96 -27.92
C TYR A 460 20.94 18.22 -27.63
N PHE A 461 22.20 18.10 -27.19
CA PHE A 461 23.05 19.27 -26.93
C PHE A 461 23.42 20.03 -28.22
N ALA A 462 23.58 19.33 -29.35
CA ALA A 462 23.71 19.97 -30.66
C ALA A 462 22.45 20.80 -31.01
N ALA A 463 21.25 20.24 -30.81
CA ALA A 463 19.99 20.95 -31.00
C ALA A 463 19.85 22.17 -30.08
N LEU A 464 20.24 22.05 -28.81
CA LEU A 464 20.26 23.15 -27.85
C LEU A 464 21.20 24.29 -28.30
N ALA A 465 22.42 23.97 -28.76
CA ALA A 465 23.37 24.96 -29.26
C ALA A 465 22.84 25.72 -30.48
N MET A 466 22.20 25.02 -31.42
CA MET A 466 21.54 25.65 -32.59
C MET A 466 20.42 26.60 -32.16
N LEU A 467 19.65 26.21 -31.15
CA LEU A 467 18.52 26.99 -30.61
C LEU A 467 19.00 28.29 -29.93
N CYS A 468 20.06 28.23 -29.12
CA CYS A 468 20.53 29.37 -28.30
C CYS A 468 20.92 30.61 -29.10
N LYS A 469 21.43 30.47 -30.33
CA LYS A 469 21.82 31.61 -31.19
C LYS A 469 21.10 31.66 -32.54
N LYS A 470 20.02 30.90 -32.69
CA LYS A 470 19.31 30.76 -33.97
C LYS A 470 20.23 30.44 -35.16
N ARG A 471 21.13 29.43 -35.03
CA ARG A 471 22.08 29.03 -36.09
C ARG A 471 21.39 28.19 -37.19
N ILE A 472 20.67 28.87 -38.09
CA ILE A 472 19.97 28.26 -39.24
C ILE A 472 20.94 27.49 -40.13
N ASP A 473 22.15 28.00 -40.33
CA ASP A 473 23.21 27.39 -41.13
C ASP A 473 23.62 26.00 -40.59
N LEU A 474 23.82 25.88 -39.27
CA LEU A 474 24.17 24.62 -38.62
C LEU A 474 22.98 23.66 -38.57
N TYR A 475 21.77 24.19 -38.40
CA TYR A 475 20.55 23.39 -38.50
C TYR A 475 20.43 22.74 -39.88
N GLU A 476 20.51 23.50 -40.97
CA GLU A 476 20.40 22.95 -42.33
C GLU A 476 21.49 21.91 -42.63
N LYS A 477 22.71 22.09 -42.09
CA LYS A 477 23.82 21.12 -42.21
C LYS A 477 23.50 19.77 -41.56
N TYR A 478 22.83 19.75 -40.40
CA TYR A 478 22.64 18.53 -39.58
C TYR A 478 21.18 18.07 -39.44
N ARG A 479 20.21 18.74 -40.06
CA ARG A 479 18.76 18.49 -39.87
C ARG A 479 18.32 17.04 -40.06
N SER A 480 18.99 16.30 -40.97
CA SER A 480 18.70 14.88 -41.27
C SER A 480 19.29 13.92 -40.25
N SER A 481 20.24 14.37 -39.45
CA SER A 481 20.92 13.59 -38.42
C SER A 481 20.32 13.83 -37.03
N LEU A 482 19.55 14.90 -36.84
CA LEU A 482 18.81 15.17 -35.61
C LEU A 482 17.63 14.20 -35.42
N ASN A 483 17.18 14.06 -34.18
CA ASN A 483 15.91 13.42 -33.88
C ASN A 483 14.76 14.17 -34.60
N PRO A 484 13.78 13.48 -35.21
CA PRO A 484 12.68 14.12 -35.93
C PRO A 484 11.92 15.17 -35.11
N ALA A 485 11.66 14.91 -33.83
CA ALA A 485 10.95 15.85 -32.96
C ALA A 485 11.77 17.13 -32.70
N PHE A 486 13.07 17.01 -32.39
CA PHE A 486 13.95 18.19 -32.26
C PHE A 486 14.06 18.94 -33.58
N SER A 487 14.19 18.23 -34.69
CA SER A 487 14.33 18.83 -36.02
C SER A 487 13.09 19.64 -36.41
N THR A 488 11.88 19.14 -36.15
CA THR A 488 10.64 19.88 -36.42
C THR A 488 10.51 21.14 -35.57
N ILE A 489 10.82 21.05 -34.28
CA ILE A 489 10.75 22.19 -33.35
C ILE A 489 11.75 23.27 -33.76
N LEU A 490 13.00 22.89 -34.01
CA LEU A 490 14.04 23.79 -34.49
C LEU A 490 13.63 24.42 -35.82
N ASN A 491 13.14 23.64 -36.79
CA ASN A 491 12.71 24.18 -38.07
C ASN A 491 11.68 25.30 -37.90
N LYS A 492 10.63 25.04 -37.11
CA LYS A 492 9.54 25.99 -36.88
C LYS A 492 10.03 27.23 -36.13
N TYR A 493 10.80 27.06 -35.05
CA TYR A 493 11.28 28.18 -34.25
C TYR A 493 12.33 29.04 -34.98
N LEU A 494 13.26 28.42 -35.70
CA LEU A 494 14.33 29.12 -36.42
C LEU A 494 13.80 29.92 -37.62
N HIS A 495 12.70 29.46 -38.23
CA HIS A 495 12.05 30.14 -39.35
C HIS A 495 10.80 30.95 -38.95
N ASP A 496 10.60 31.19 -37.64
CA ASP A 496 9.47 31.92 -37.07
C ASP A 496 8.09 31.44 -37.58
N GLN A 497 7.93 30.13 -37.78
CA GLN A 497 6.68 29.47 -38.20
C GLN A 497 5.84 29.05 -36.99
N PRO A 498 4.51 29.20 -37.02
CA PRO A 498 3.65 28.80 -35.90
C PRO A 498 3.66 27.29 -35.67
N LEU A 499 3.47 26.91 -34.40
CA LEU A 499 3.26 25.52 -34.00
C LEU A 499 1.78 25.14 -34.13
N GLU A 500 1.40 24.59 -35.28
CA GLU A 500 0.08 24.02 -35.48
C GLU A 500 0.09 22.51 -35.13
N GLN A 501 -0.84 22.07 -34.27
CA GLN A 501 -1.07 20.68 -33.84
C GLN A 501 0.21 19.89 -33.46
N THR A 502 0.81 20.27 -32.32
CA THR A 502 2.05 19.66 -31.80
C THR A 502 1.81 18.25 -31.26
N SER A 503 2.63 17.28 -31.67
CA SER A 503 2.56 15.89 -31.17
C SER A 503 3.06 15.77 -29.73
N LYS A 504 2.78 14.64 -29.05
CA LYS A 504 3.30 14.38 -27.70
C LYS A 504 4.83 14.31 -27.67
N GLU A 505 5.43 13.72 -28.71
CA GLU A 505 6.88 13.62 -28.88
C GLU A 505 7.52 14.99 -29.08
N GLU A 506 6.86 15.88 -29.83
CA GLU A 506 7.30 17.26 -30.02
C GLU A 506 7.18 18.07 -28.72
N ILE A 507 6.11 17.90 -27.94
CA ILE A 507 6.00 18.53 -26.61
C ILE A 507 7.13 18.06 -25.68
N ALA A 508 7.42 16.76 -25.64
CA ALA A 508 8.50 16.21 -24.82
C ALA A 508 9.87 16.75 -25.24
N ALA A 509 10.16 16.76 -26.54
CA ALA A 509 11.39 17.32 -27.09
C ALA A 509 11.52 18.83 -26.79
N PHE A 510 10.43 19.59 -26.87
CA PHE A 510 10.42 20.99 -26.48
C PHE A 510 10.75 21.15 -25.00
N LEU A 511 10.05 20.45 -24.10
CA LEU A 511 10.27 20.57 -22.66
C LEU A 511 11.70 20.21 -22.28
N GLN A 512 12.31 19.25 -22.97
CA GLN A 512 13.72 18.90 -22.80
C GLN A 512 14.64 20.05 -23.24
N LEU A 513 14.41 20.70 -24.38
CA LEU A 513 15.19 21.87 -24.83
C LEU A 513 14.97 23.08 -23.92
N TYR A 514 13.72 23.35 -23.55
CA TYR A 514 13.32 24.43 -22.68
C TYR A 514 14.01 24.33 -21.31
N ARG A 515 14.07 23.14 -20.71
CA ARG A 515 14.67 22.93 -19.39
C ARG A 515 16.13 23.41 -19.32
N TYR A 516 16.94 23.17 -20.35
CA TYR A 516 18.31 23.70 -20.36
C TYR A 516 18.37 25.15 -20.84
N MET A 517 17.55 25.55 -21.82
CA MET A 517 17.44 26.96 -22.22
C MET A 517 17.06 27.86 -21.04
N PHE A 518 16.26 27.35 -20.11
CA PHE A 518 15.92 28.01 -18.86
C PHE A 518 17.16 28.33 -18.00
N TYR A 519 18.19 27.49 -18.03
CA TYR A 519 19.41 27.71 -17.25
C TYR A 519 20.49 28.48 -18.03
N VAL A 520 20.62 28.24 -19.34
CA VAL A 520 21.73 28.78 -20.16
C VAL A 520 21.32 30.02 -20.98
N GLY A 521 20.04 30.17 -21.28
CA GLY A 521 19.51 31.22 -22.14
C GLY A 521 19.40 32.58 -21.46
N GLN A 522 19.54 33.64 -22.27
CA GLN A 522 19.28 35.00 -21.84
C GLN A 522 17.78 35.23 -21.60
N ALA A 523 17.44 36.22 -20.77
CA ALA A 523 16.04 36.50 -20.41
C ALA A 523 15.16 36.77 -21.64
N ASP A 524 15.68 37.51 -22.63
CA ASP A 524 14.96 37.84 -23.87
C ASP A 524 14.72 36.61 -24.76
N ASP A 525 15.69 35.70 -24.84
CA ASP A 525 15.56 34.48 -25.62
C ASP A 525 14.54 33.52 -25.00
N LEU A 526 14.55 33.43 -23.66
CA LEU A 526 13.56 32.66 -22.92
C LEU A 526 12.15 33.24 -23.09
N ALA A 527 12.00 34.57 -23.04
CA ALA A 527 10.71 35.23 -23.24
C ALA A 527 10.16 35.01 -24.67
N LYS A 528 11.03 35.03 -25.70
CA LYS A 528 10.65 34.68 -27.08
C LYS A 528 10.23 33.22 -27.18
N LEU A 529 10.96 32.31 -26.55
CA LEU A 529 10.64 30.89 -26.55
C LEU A 529 9.31 30.63 -25.82
N GLU A 530 9.07 31.21 -24.64
CA GLU A 530 7.78 31.14 -23.95
C GLU A 530 6.63 31.71 -24.80
N SER A 531 6.87 32.82 -25.51
CA SER A 531 5.87 33.45 -26.39
C SER A 531 5.54 32.56 -27.59
N PHE A 532 6.53 31.89 -28.17
CA PHE A 532 6.36 30.96 -29.28
C PHE A 532 5.45 29.77 -28.92
N PHE A 533 5.39 29.41 -27.63
CA PHE A 533 4.53 28.34 -27.11
C PHE A 533 3.30 28.86 -26.35
N ALA A 534 2.98 30.16 -26.39
CA ALA A 534 1.93 30.74 -25.57
C ALA A 534 0.51 30.19 -25.86
N GLU A 535 0.29 29.68 -27.08
CA GLU A 535 -0.99 29.12 -27.54
C GLU A 535 -1.04 27.56 -27.46
N GLN A 536 -0.04 26.94 -26.84
CA GLN A 536 0.14 25.48 -26.82
C GLN A 536 -0.60 24.79 -25.65
N PRO A 537 -0.74 23.44 -25.68
CA PRO A 537 -1.48 22.68 -24.67
C PRO A 537 -0.98 22.86 -23.23
N MET A 538 -1.84 22.48 -22.27
CA MET A 538 -1.60 22.58 -20.83
C MET A 538 -0.27 21.96 -20.38
N GLU A 539 0.15 20.88 -21.03
CA GLU A 539 1.39 20.15 -20.76
C GLU A 539 2.63 21.06 -20.90
N VAL A 540 2.61 22.01 -21.84
CA VAL A 540 3.70 22.97 -22.06
C VAL A 540 3.75 23.99 -20.92
N ALA A 541 2.61 24.60 -20.58
CA ALA A 541 2.52 25.54 -19.47
C ALA A 541 2.91 24.89 -18.14
N ALA A 542 2.50 23.64 -17.91
CA ALA A 542 2.87 22.86 -16.73
C ALA A 542 4.38 22.58 -16.67
N GLY A 543 5.01 22.17 -17.77
CA GLY A 543 6.46 21.92 -17.81
C GLY A 543 7.31 23.19 -17.66
N ILE A 544 6.85 24.34 -18.19
CA ILE A 544 7.47 25.65 -17.94
C ILE A 544 7.35 26.01 -16.46
N MET A 545 6.16 25.83 -15.87
CA MET A 545 5.91 26.08 -14.46
C MET A 545 6.79 25.21 -13.56
N GLU A 546 6.96 23.93 -13.91
CA GLU A 546 7.87 23.00 -13.22
C GLU A 546 9.29 23.57 -13.15
N CYS A 547 9.82 24.14 -14.25
CA CYS A 547 11.14 24.76 -14.25
C CYS A 547 11.25 25.92 -13.24
N TYR A 548 10.24 26.79 -13.18
CA TYR A 548 10.21 27.89 -12.20
C TYR A 548 10.08 27.39 -10.75
N VAL A 549 9.27 26.35 -10.53
CA VAL A 549 9.11 25.70 -9.22
C VAL A 549 10.42 25.05 -8.77
N SER A 550 11.08 24.29 -9.65
CA SER A 550 12.39 23.67 -9.39
C SER A 550 13.47 24.72 -9.11
N TYR A 551 13.46 25.83 -9.86
CA TYR A 551 14.38 26.95 -9.64
C TYR A 551 14.01 27.83 -8.44
N LYS A 552 12.86 27.55 -7.81
CA LYS A 552 12.30 28.28 -6.65
C LYS A 552 12.10 29.77 -6.92
N ASP A 553 11.72 30.12 -8.16
CA ASP A 553 11.27 31.47 -8.52
C ASP A 553 9.76 31.60 -8.27
N HIS A 554 9.41 31.75 -7.00
CA HIS A 554 8.03 31.81 -6.56
C HIS A 554 7.25 32.98 -7.18
N THR A 555 7.91 34.08 -7.53
CA THR A 555 7.27 35.24 -8.16
C THR A 555 6.77 34.89 -9.56
N LYS A 556 7.61 34.24 -10.38
CA LYS A 556 7.20 33.78 -11.71
C LYS A 556 6.26 32.59 -11.66
N THR A 557 6.44 31.67 -10.70
CA THR A 557 5.47 30.60 -10.43
C THR A 557 4.08 31.17 -10.16
N ILE A 558 3.98 32.21 -9.32
CA ILE A 558 2.71 32.88 -9.02
C ILE A 558 2.09 33.46 -10.29
N ALA A 559 2.84 34.24 -11.06
CA ALA A 559 2.34 34.88 -12.27
C ALA A 559 1.81 33.86 -13.29
N LEU A 560 2.55 32.79 -13.53
CA LEU A 560 2.15 31.75 -14.48
C LEU A 560 0.95 30.93 -13.97
N ALA A 561 0.94 30.54 -12.70
CA ALA A 561 -0.17 29.80 -12.11
C ALA A 561 -1.47 30.64 -12.11
N GLN A 562 -1.38 31.95 -11.87
CA GLN A 562 -2.53 32.87 -11.97
C GLN A 562 -3.07 32.95 -13.41
N LYS A 563 -2.19 33.02 -14.42
CA LYS A 563 -2.59 32.99 -15.83
C LYS A 563 -3.33 31.69 -16.16
N CYS A 564 -2.75 30.54 -15.79
CA CYS A 564 -3.39 29.24 -15.99
C CYS A 564 -4.76 29.11 -15.29
N LEU A 565 -4.95 29.76 -14.13
CA LEU A 565 -6.26 29.75 -13.46
C LEU A 565 -7.36 30.50 -14.22
N GLN A 566 -7.01 31.49 -15.07
CA GLN A 566 -7.98 32.24 -15.88
C GLN A 566 -8.45 31.42 -17.09
N ASP A 567 -7.52 30.68 -17.71
CA ASP A 567 -7.75 30.00 -18.98
C ASP A 567 -8.45 28.64 -18.81
N PHE A 568 -8.29 27.98 -17.65
CA PHE A 568 -8.72 26.60 -17.45
C PHE A 568 -9.80 26.42 -16.38
N LYS A 569 -10.75 25.50 -16.63
CA LYS A 569 -12.02 25.43 -15.88
C LYS A 569 -12.16 24.29 -14.87
N SER A 570 -11.40 23.19 -14.98
CA SER A 570 -11.62 22.01 -14.12
C SER A 570 -11.32 22.31 -12.64
N GLU A 571 -12.17 21.81 -11.75
CA GLU A 571 -12.10 22.07 -10.31
C GLU A 571 -10.85 21.44 -9.67
N HIS A 572 -10.53 20.19 -10.03
CA HIS A 572 -9.28 19.53 -9.63
C HIS A 572 -8.04 20.33 -9.99
N PHE A 573 -7.91 20.79 -11.25
CA PHE A 573 -6.76 21.60 -11.66
C PHE A 573 -6.67 22.91 -10.88
N LYS A 574 -7.79 23.62 -10.72
CA LYS A 574 -7.85 24.85 -9.92
C LYS A 574 -7.41 24.61 -8.47
N THR A 575 -7.78 23.47 -7.90
CA THR A 575 -7.42 23.08 -6.53
C THR A 575 -5.90 22.87 -6.41
N GLN A 576 -5.30 22.12 -7.33
CA GLN A 576 -3.84 21.92 -7.33
C GLN A 576 -3.07 23.23 -7.56
N MET A 577 -3.54 24.08 -8.48
CA MET A 577 -2.95 25.41 -8.71
C MET A 577 -3.09 26.32 -7.48
N LYS A 578 -4.22 26.29 -6.77
CA LYS A 578 -4.40 27.04 -5.52
C LYS A 578 -3.47 26.56 -4.42
N LYS A 579 -3.20 25.26 -4.30
CA LYS A 579 -2.17 24.73 -3.38
C LYS A 579 -0.79 25.28 -3.73
N LEU A 580 -0.39 25.17 -5.00
CA LEU A 580 0.91 25.66 -5.47
C LEU A 580 1.07 27.17 -5.22
N LEU A 581 0.03 27.95 -5.50
CA LEU A 581 -0.02 29.38 -5.21
C LEU A 581 0.11 29.64 -3.71
N ALA A 582 -0.62 28.91 -2.87
CA ALA A 582 -0.55 29.09 -1.43
C ALA A 582 0.86 28.90 -0.87
N PHE A 583 1.56 27.84 -1.30
CA PHE A 583 2.95 27.60 -0.91
C PHE A 583 3.89 28.68 -1.47
N SER A 584 3.70 29.10 -2.72
CA SER A 584 4.53 30.15 -3.34
C SER A 584 4.34 31.50 -2.67
N TYR A 585 3.10 31.89 -2.36
CA TYR A 585 2.75 33.11 -1.61
C TYR A 585 3.36 33.09 -0.21
N TYR A 586 3.28 31.96 0.48
CA TYR A 586 3.94 31.79 1.77
C TYR A 586 5.44 32.08 1.67
N LEU A 587 6.12 31.49 0.68
CA LEU A 587 7.57 31.62 0.53
C LEU A 587 8.02 33.06 0.20
N VAL A 588 7.18 33.84 -0.49
CA VAL A 588 7.40 35.30 -0.70
C VAL A 588 6.84 36.18 0.42
N LYS A 589 6.40 35.58 1.53
CA LYS A 589 5.83 36.25 2.73
C LYS A 589 4.52 37.02 2.49
N ASP A 590 3.78 36.68 1.43
CA ASP A 590 2.42 37.16 1.19
C ASP A 590 1.41 36.24 1.88
N TYR A 591 1.35 36.35 3.21
CA TYR A 591 0.52 35.46 4.03
C TYR A 591 -0.98 35.65 3.80
N ALA A 592 -1.42 36.82 3.34
CA ALA A 592 -2.83 37.08 3.07
C ALA A 592 -3.33 36.20 1.91
N ASN A 593 -2.63 36.24 0.77
CA ASN A 593 -2.98 35.44 -0.40
C ASN A 593 -2.71 33.95 -0.18
N ALA A 594 -1.69 33.60 0.63
CA ALA A 594 -1.43 32.22 1.02
C ALA A 594 -2.63 31.60 1.76
N VAL A 595 -3.13 32.28 2.80
CA VAL A 595 -4.28 31.80 3.59
C VAL A 595 -5.55 31.71 2.73
N ASP A 596 -5.80 32.67 1.84
CA ASP A 596 -6.97 32.65 0.96
C ASP A 596 -6.92 31.47 -0.03
N CYS A 597 -5.75 31.21 -0.60
CA CYS A 597 -5.54 30.07 -1.49
C CYS A 597 -5.67 28.73 -0.74
N PHE A 598 -5.09 28.60 0.46
CA PHE A 598 -5.27 27.40 1.29
C PHE A 598 -6.74 27.18 1.67
N LYS A 599 -7.46 28.24 2.04
CA LYS A 599 -8.90 28.15 2.34
C LYS A 599 -9.68 27.64 1.13
N THR A 600 -9.46 28.24 -0.04
CA THR A 600 -10.12 27.85 -1.29
C THR A 600 -9.83 26.38 -1.63
N ALA A 601 -8.58 25.95 -1.44
CA ALA A 601 -8.20 24.55 -1.65
C ALA A 601 -8.90 23.62 -0.66
N LEU A 602 -8.95 23.95 0.64
CA LEU A 602 -9.61 23.14 1.68
C LEU A 602 -11.14 23.07 1.55
N GLU A 603 -11.76 24.04 0.89
CA GLU A 603 -13.21 24.08 0.62
C GLU A 603 -13.59 23.39 -0.69
N SER A 604 -12.60 23.01 -1.53
CA SER A 604 -12.82 22.26 -2.76
C SER A 604 -13.26 20.82 -2.49
N LYS A 605 -14.07 20.26 -3.39
CA LYS A 605 -14.43 18.84 -3.33
C LYS A 605 -13.28 17.92 -3.77
N ASP A 606 -12.40 18.43 -4.64
CA ASP A 606 -11.28 17.73 -5.26
C ASP A 606 -9.95 17.87 -4.50
N ILE A 607 -9.99 18.25 -3.21
CA ILE A 607 -8.78 18.44 -2.42
C ILE A 607 -8.11 17.11 -2.07
N ASP A 608 -6.87 16.97 -2.54
CA ASP A 608 -5.97 15.95 -2.01
C ASP A 608 -5.50 16.37 -0.62
N ILE A 609 -5.57 15.42 0.31
CA ILE A 609 -5.21 15.63 1.71
C ILE A 609 -3.69 15.69 1.81
N ASP A 610 -3.20 16.93 1.80
CA ASP A 610 -1.80 17.26 1.89
C ASP A 610 -1.50 17.84 3.28
N ARG A 611 -0.66 17.13 4.04
CA ARG A 611 -0.25 17.56 5.38
C ARG A 611 0.38 18.95 5.38
N ASN A 612 1.03 19.33 4.28
CA ASN A 612 1.75 20.60 4.17
C ASN A 612 0.77 21.78 4.30
N ILE A 613 -0.48 21.64 3.87
CA ILE A 613 -1.48 22.71 4.05
C ILE A 613 -1.65 23.03 5.54
N VAL A 614 -1.86 22.01 6.36
CA VAL A 614 -2.05 22.16 7.81
C VAL A 614 -0.78 22.68 8.47
N THR A 615 0.39 22.13 8.12
CA THR A 615 1.67 22.59 8.65
C THR A 615 1.93 24.06 8.34
N TYR A 616 1.71 24.50 7.09
CA TYR A 616 1.95 25.89 6.70
C TYR A 616 0.91 26.86 7.26
N LEU A 617 -0.34 26.45 7.47
CA LEU A 617 -1.33 27.27 8.19
C LEU A 617 -0.88 27.57 9.63
N ARG A 618 -0.28 26.59 10.32
CA ARG A 618 0.33 26.81 11.64
C ARG A 618 1.55 27.72 11.56
N LEU A 619 2.44 27.51 10.59
CA LEU A 619 3.59 28.41 10.41
C LEU A 619 3.16 29.86 10.15
N ILE A 620 2.10 30.07 9.36
CA ILE A 620 1.53 31.41 9.12
C ILE A 620 0.96 32.00 10.40
N SER A 621 0.25 31.20 11.22
CA SER A 621 -0.32 31.71 12.47
C SER A 621 0.77 32.16 13.46
N GLU A 622 1.92 31.50 13.46
CA GLU A 622 3.08 31.84 14.28
C GLU A 622 3.92 33.01 13.71
N ALA A 623 4.05 33.11 12.39
CA ALA A 623 4.99 34.04 11.73
C ALA A 623 4.39 35.39 11.31
N SER A 624 3.08 35.46 11.05
CA SER A 624 2.43 36.69 10.56
C SER A 624 2.40 37.80 11.62
N GLN A 625 2.89 39.00 11.26
CA GLN A 625 2.77 40.19 12.12
C GLN A 625 1.36 40.80 12.11
N ASP A 626 0.53 40.45 11.11
CA ASP A 626 -0.88 40.84 11.07
C ASP A 626 -1.72 39.87 11.91
N ASN A 627 -2.29 40.39 13.01
CA ASN A 627 -3.14 39.65 13.93
C ASN A 627 -4.37 39.02 13.26
N LEU A 628 -4.94 39.67 12.24
CA LEU A 628 -6.12 39.15 11.54
C LEU A 628 -5.75 37.95 10.66
N ILE A 629 -4.62 38.03 9.95
CA ILE A 629 -4.12 36.91 9.12
C ILE A 629 -3.73 35.73 10.02
N SER A 630 -2.99 36.00 11.10
CA SER A 630 -2.60 34.97 12.08
C SER A 630 -3.83 34.24 12.65
N LEU A 631 -4.85 34.99 13.10
CA LEU A 631 -6.09 34.43 13.61
C LEU A 631 -6.86 33.62 12.55
N LYS A 632 -6.89 34.08 11.29
CA LYS A 632 -7.53 33.35 10.19
C LYS A 632 -6.83 32.01 9.93
N ALA A 633 -5.49 32.01 9.88
CA ALA A 633 -4.71 30.80 9.65
C ALA A 633 -4.88 29.80 10.81
N GLN A 634 -4.85 30.28 12.05
CA GLN A 634 -5.09 29.46 13.24
C GLN A 634 -6.47 28.82 13.23
N LYS A 635 -7.52 29.57 12.89
CA LYS A 635 -8.89 29.03 12.79
C LYS A 635 -9.01 27.91 11.75
N LEU A 636 -8.33 28.04 10.60
CA LEU A 636 -8.30 26.98 9.60
C LEU A 636 -7.51 25.76 10.08
N TYR A 637 -6.36 25.98 10.73
CA TYR A 637 -5.58 24.90 11.34
C TYR A 637 -6.41 24.13 12.36
N ASP A 638 -7.02 24.81 13.34
CA ASP A 638 -7.82 24.18 14.40
C ASP A 638 -9.02 23.40 13.84
N LYS A 639 -9.59 23.89 12.73
CA LYS A 639 -10.70 23.24 12.02
C LYS A 639 -10.26 21.97 11.29
N TYR A 640 -9.18 22.03 10.51
CA TYR A 640 -8.82 20.96 9.57
C TYR A 640 -7.74 19.98 10.08
N ALA A 641 -6.88 20.38 11.01
CA ALA A 641 -5.85 19.49 11.55
C ALA A 641 -6.42 18.21 12.20
N PRO A 642 -7.50 18.27 13.03
CA PRO A 642 -8.10 17.06 13.59
C PRO A 642 -8.70 16.16 12.51
N ILE A 643 -9.36 16.75 11.50
CA ILE A 643 -9.96 16.04 10.37
C ILE A 643 -8.88 15.29 9.58
N PHE A 644 -7.76 15.94 9.30
CA PHE A 644 -6.66 15.34 8.53
C PHE A 644 -5.95 14.23 9.32
N LYS A 645 -5.77 14.42 10.64
CA LYS A 645 -5.21 13.40 11.53
C LYS A 645 -6.08 12.15 11.55
N GLU A 646 -7.38 12.35 11.70
CA GLU A 646 -8.36 11.28 11.74
C GLU A 646 -8.49 10.57 10.39
N TYR A 647 -8.62 11.32 9.29
CA TYR A 647 -8.63 10.77 7.94
C TYR A 647 -7.43 9.86 7.70
N ARG A 648 -6.23 10.30 8.09
CA ARG A 648 -5.03 9.48 7.88
C ARG A 648 -5.09 8.17 8.65
N ALA A 649 -5.54 8.20 9.91
CA ALA A 649 -5.71 6.99 10.70
C ALA A 649 -6.67 6.00 10.01
N PHE A 650 -7.78 6.49 9.45
CA PHE A 650 -8.72 5.64 8.72
C PHE A 650 -8.21 5.17 7.36
N ALA A 651 -7.55 6.04 6.60
CA ALA A 651 -6.92 5.67 5.35
C ALA A 651 -5.88 4.56 5.57
N ASP A 652 -5.10 4.63 6.66
CA ASP A 652 -4.19 3.56 7.06
C ASP A 652 -4.92 2.26 7.41
N MET A 653 -6.05 2.32 8.12
CA MET A 653 -6.85 1.13 8.44
C MET A 653 -7.42 0.45 7.20
N VAL A 654 -8.01 1.23 6.27
CA VAL A 654 -8.55 0.71 5.00
C VAL A 654 -7.42 0.12 4.16
N ARG A 655 -6.34 0.88 3.96
CA ARG A 655 -5.19 0.47 3.16
C ARG A 655 -4.51 -0.80 3.70
N THR A 656 -4.52 -1.01 5.02
CA THR A 656 -3.93 -2.23 5.64
C THR A 656 -4.90 -3.37 5.88
N GLY A 657 -6.21 -3.14 5.77
CA GLY A 657 -7.24 -4.08 6.21
C GLY A 657 -7.25 -4.36 7.73
N LYS A 658 -6.40 -3.67 8.52
CA LYS A 658 -6.31 -3.80 10.00
C LYS A 658 -7.39 -2.98 10.67
N VAL A 659 -8.62 -3.24 10.29
CA VAL A 659 -9.78 -2.60 10.86
C VAL A 659 -9.99 -3.10 12.29
N ARG A 660 -10.17 -2.16 13.23
CA ARG A 660 -10.41 -2.44 14.65
C ARG A 660 -11.85 -2.10 14.99
N ASP A 661 -12.44 -2.92 15.86
CA ASP A 661 -13.73 -2.60 16.45
C ASP A 661 -13.58 -1.36 17.34
N ILE A 662 -14.33 -0.31 17.02
CA ILE A 662 -14.35 0.95 17.76
C ILE A 662 -15.60 1.06 18.64
N SER A 663 -16.43 0.01 18.69
CA SER A 663 -17.67 0.01 19.46
C SER A 663 -17.44 -0.18 20.95
N THR A 664 -18.38 0.34 21.75
CA THR A 664 -18.47 0.07 23.18
C THR A 664 -19.70 -0.77 23.50
N THR A 665 -19.70 -1.47 24.65
CA THR A 665 -20.84 -2.31 25.07
C THR A 665 -22.14 -1.50 25.22
N ASP A 666 -22.04 -0.21 25.54
CA ASP A 666 -23.19 0.69 25.67
C ASP A 666 -23.82 1.05 24.32
N ASP A 667 -23.07 0.97 23.22
CA ASP A 667 -23.55 1.42 21.91
C ASP A 667 -24.60 0.47 21.32
N LEU A 668 -24.48 -0.84 21.57
CA LEU A 668 -25.51 -1.81 21.17
C LEU A 668 -26.86 -1.48 21.80
N LYS A 669 -26.87 -1.18 23.09
CA LYS A 669 -28.11 -0.86 23.82
C LYS A 669 -28.74 0.42 23.28
N LYS A 670 -27.94 1.47 23.06
CA LYS A 670 -28.41 2.73 22.47
C LYS A 670 -29.01 2.51 21.08
N ILE A 671 -28.41 1.63 20.27
CA ILE A 671 -28.92 1.28 18.95
C ILE A 671 -30.24 0.52 19.04
N GLN A 672 -30.37 -0.43 19.97
CA GLN A 672 -31.60 -1.20 20.18
C GLN A 672 -32.77 -0.34 20.68
N GLU A 673 -32.49 0.70 21.46
CA GLU A 673 -33.49 1.64 21.99
C GLU A 673 -33.73 2.85 21.05
N LEU A 674 -33.00 2.95 19.94
CA LEU A 674 -33.07 4.08 19.02
C LEU A 674 -34.42 4.13 18.29
N ASN A 675 -34.98 5.34 18.17
CA ASN A 675 -36.20 5.61 17.43
C ASN A 675 -35.98 6.71 16.38
N GLN A 676 -37.00 6.94 15.54
CA GLN A 676 -36.93 7.89 14.42
C GLN A 676 -36.63 9.33 14.86
N GLU A 677 -37.19 9.77 16.00
CA GLU A 677 -36.97 11.13 16.52
C GLU A 677 -35.50 11.34 16.90
N THR A 678 -34.95 10.43 17.71
CA THR A 678 -33.54 10.48 18.13
C THR A 678 -32.60 10.31 16.94
N PHE A 679 -32.92 9.42 16.00
CA PHE A 679 -32.15 9.25 14.77
C PHE A 679 -32.12 10.53 13.92
N GLY A 680 -33.27 11.22 13.79
CA GLY A 680 -33.35 12.51 13.10
C GLY A 680 -32.49 13.59 13.76
N GLN A 681 -32.33 13.56 15.09
CA GLN A 681 -31.41 14.46 15.79
C GLN A 681 -29.93 14.11 15.52
N LEU A 682 -29.60 12.81 15.50
CA LEU A 682 -28.23 12.33 15.26
C LEU A 682 -27.75 12.53 13.82
N THR A 683 -28.66 12.67 12.86
CA THR A 683 -28.33 12.80 11.42
C THR A 683 -28.51 14.23 10.89
N LYS A 684 -28.67 15.22 11.79
CA LYS A 684 -28.72 16.63 11.40
C LYS A 684 -27.45 17.04 10.63
N PRO A 685 -27.58 17.73 9.49
CA PRO A 685 -26.42 18.11 8.69
C PRO A 685 -25.41 18.93 9.48
N ASP A 686 -24.13 18.58 9.34
CA ASP A 686 -23.05 19.35 9.94
C ASP A 686 -22.92 20.71 9.25
N ALA A 687 -22.56 21.74 10.03
CA ALA A 687 -22.28 23.07 9.49
C ALA A 687 -21.01 23.10 8.62
N VAL A 688 -20.11 22.12 8.79
CA VAL A 688 -18.87 21.99 8.05
C VAL A 688 -18.95 20.78 7.14
N LYS A 689 -18.86 21.01 5.83
CA LYS A 689 -18.75 19.94 4.84
C LYS A 689 -17.32 19.43 4.75
N LEU A 690 -17.18 18.10 4.73
CA LEU A 690 -15.91 17.41 4.52
C LEU A 690 -15.63 17.28 3.02
N PRO A 691 -14.34 17.24 2.61
CA PRO A 691 -13.95 16.92 1.24
C PRO A 691 -14.50 15.58 0.76
N GLU A 692 -14.80 15.47 -0.53
CA GLU A 692 -15.38 14.25 -1.11
C GLU A 692 -14.41 13.05 -1.01
N LEU A 693 -13.11 13.28 -1.16
CA LEU A 693 -12.07 12.26 -0.94
C LEU A 693 -12.11 11.66 0.48
N VAL A 694 -12.37 12.49 1.50
CA VAL A 694 -12.55 12.04 2.89
C VAL A 694 -13.78 11.16 3.00
N LEU A 695 -14.91 11.61 2.44
CA LEU A 695 -16.18 10.90 2.48
C LEU A 695 -16.11 9.54 1.76
N ASN A 696 -15.42 9.47 0.62
CA ASN A 696 -15.22 8.22 -0.11
C ASN A 696 -14.40 7.19 0.70
N ASN A 697 -13.34 7.62 1.41
CA ASN A 697 -12.56 6.71 2.26
C ASN A 697 -13.36 6.23 3.49
N PHE A 698 -14.15 7.11 4.10
CA PHE A 698 -15.08 6.72 5.15
C PHE A 698 -16.10 5.70 4.66
N PHE A 699 -16.62 5.88 3.45
CA PHE A 699 -17.55 4.94 2.84
C PHE A 699 -16.90 3.59 2.55
N ALA A 700 -15.66 3.57 2.03
CA ALA A 700 -14.89 2.33 1.87
C ALA A 700 -14.69 1.60 3.21
N LEU A 701 -14.41 2.34 4.29
CA LEU A 701 -14.30 1.77 5.64
C LEU A 701 -15.63 1.20 6.14
N VAL A 702 -16.77 1.83 5.82
CA VAL A 702 -18.10 1.28 6.14
C VAL A 702 -18.29 -0.09 5.48
N GLU A 703 -17.97 -0.21 4.18
CA GLU A 703 -18.11 -1.48 3.47
C GLU A 703 -17.20 -2.56 4.09
N GLU A 704 -15.95 -2.23 4.40
CA GLU A 704 -15.01 -3.16 5.08
C GLU A 704 -15.52 -3.58 6.48
N TYR A 705 -16.11 -2.66 7.25
CA TYR A 705 -16.73 -2.99 8.54
C TYR A 705 -17.92 -3.93 8.37
N VAL A 706 -18.79 -3.68 7.39
CA VAL A 706 -19.95 -4.53 7.10
C VAL A 706 -19.51 -5.93 6.65
N GLU A 707 -18.48 -6.04 5.82
CA GLU A 707 -17.93 -7.34 5.38
C GLU A 707 -17.38 -8.17 6.54
N LYS A 708 -16.82 -7.53 7.58
CA LYS A 708 -16.30 -8.17 8.79
C LYS A 708 -17.33 -8.35 9.92
N ASP A 709 -18.62 -8.13 9.66
CA ASP A 709 -19.71 -8.17 10.65
C ASP A 709 -19.52 -7.20 11.83
N LEU A 710 -18.80 -6.09 11.64
CA LEU A 710 -18.55 -5.03 12.65
C LEU A 710 -19.61 -3.92 12.58
N ASP A 711 -20.87 -4.32 12.69
CA ASP A 711 -22.05 -3.49 12.42
C ASP A 711 -22.14 -2.22 13.28
N ILE A 712 -21.75 -2.27 14.56
CA ILE A 712 -21.80 -1.11 15.45
C ILE A 712 -20.76 -0.07 15.01
N SER A 713 -19.57 -0.52 14.61
CA SER A 713 -18.52 0.37 14.08
C SER A 713 -18.94 0.99 12.74
N ALA A 714 -19.55 0.20 11.84
CA ALA A 714 -20.12 0.70 10.60
C ALA A 714 -21.20 1.76 10.86
N HIS A 715 -22.10 1.50 11.81
CA HIS A 715 -23.18 2.43 12.20
C HIS A 715 -22.66 3.81 12.60
N VAL A 716 -21.62 3.88 13.44
CA VAL A 716 -21.01 5.14 13.88
C VAL A 716 -20.52 5.98 12.69
N ILE A 717 -19.84 5.34 11.73
CA ILE A 717 -19.32 6.04 10.54
C ILE A 717 -20.45 6.42 9.57
N ILE A 718 -21.46 5.56 9.40
CA ILE A 718 -22.62 5.88 8.54
C ILE A 718 -23.38 7.11 9.07
N LEU A 719 -23.61 7.20 10.39
CA LEU A 719 -24.26 8.39 10.97
C LEU A 719 -23.48 9.67 10.63
N ARG A 720 -22.15 9.61 10.69
CA ARG A 720 -21.29 10.74 10.30
C ARG A 720 -21.43 11.09 8.82
N LEU A 721 -21.43 10.09 7.93
CA LEU A 721 -21.60 10.31 6.50
C LEU A 721 -22.99 10.88 6.16
N LEU A 722 -24.03 10.47 6.89
CA LEU A 722 -25.38 11.03 6.74
C LEU A 722 -25.44 12.52 7.13
N LYS A 723 -24.74 12.95 8.18
CA LYS A 723 -24.59 14.39 8.52
C LYS A 723 -23.91 15.19 7.40
N GLN A 724 -23.12 14.53 6.56
CA GLN A 724 -22.46 15.14 5.41
C GLN A 724 -23.35 15.11 4.16
N GLU A 725 -24.53 14.49 4.24
CA GLU A 725 -25.48 14.27 3.13
C GLU A 725 -24.88 13.45 1.98
N PHE A 726 -23.97 12.55 2.32
CA PHE A 726 -23.23 11.75 1.36
C PHE A 726 -23.96 10.43 1.05
N LYS A 727 -24.16 10.07 -0.23
CA LYS A 727 -24.73 8.77 -0.70
C LYS A 727 -25.88 8.23 0.17
N LYS A 728 -26.85 9.10 0.51
CA LYS A 728 -27.86 8.83 1.54
C LYS A 728 -28.67 7.55 1.27
N ASP A 729 -29.01 7.30 0.02
CA ASP A 729 -29.73 6.10 -0.43
C ASP A 729 -28.97 4.81 -0.07
N ILE A 730 -27.69 4.71 -0.44
CA ILE A 730 -26.85 3.54 -0.11
C ILE A 730 -26.64 3.42 1.41
N LEU A 731 -26.42 4.54 2.10
CA LEU A 731 -26.22 4.55 3.55
C LEU A 731 -27.47 4.11 4.31
N TYR A 732 -28.66 4.55 3.91
CA TYR A 732 -29.92 4.07 4.48
C TYR A 732 -30.14 2.59 4.19
N TYR A 733 -29.77 2.11 3.00
CA TYR A 733 -29.84 0.69 2.67
C TYR A 733 -28.96 -0.13 3.62
N ARG A 734 -27.70 0.28 3.83
CA ARG A 734 -26.78 -0.39 4.78
C ARG A 734 -27.27 -0.31 6.22
N LEU A 735 -27.80 0.83 6.65
CA LEU A 735 -28.41 0.95 7.98
C LEU A 735 -29.61 0.01 8.16
N GLY A 736 -30.45 -0.16 7.14
CA GLY A 736 -31.55 -1.11 7.17
C GLY A 736 -31.07 -2.54 7.48
N GLU A 737 -30.02 -2.99 6.78
CA GLU A 737 -29.40 -4.30 7.02
C GLU A 737 -28.79 -4.39 8.43
N ILE A 738 -28.02 -3.38 8.85
CA ILE A 738 -27.39 -3.30 10.17
C ILE A 738 -28.43 -3.34 11.29
N TYR A 739 -29.49 -2.53 11.21
CA TYR A 739 -30.52 -2.49 12.25
C TYR A 739 -31.29 -3.80 12.37
N THR A 740 -31.49 -4.53 11.27
CA THR A 740 -32.03 -5.89 11.33
C THR A 740 -31.11 -6.83 12.11
N ARG A 741 -29.80 -6.82 11.83
CA ARG A 741 -28.82 -7.67 12.56
C ARG A 741 -28.68 -7.28 14.03
N LEU A 742 -28.80 -6.00 14.37
CA LEU A 742 -28.71 -5.47 15.73
C LEU A 742 -30.04 -5.50 16.50
N GLN A 743 -31.09 -6.12 15.96
CA GLN A 743 -32.42 -6.30 16.59
C GLN A 743 -33.19 -4.99 16.84
N ASN A 744 -33.10 -4.03 15.91
CA ASN A 744 -33.99 -2.86 15.86
C ASN A 744 -34.77 -2.82 14.53
N PRO A 745 -35.78 -3.69 14.36
CA PRO A 745 -36.48 -3.83 13.09
C PRO A 745 -37.36 -2.61 12.74
N ASP A 746 -37.78 -1.82 13.73
CA ASP A 746 -38.53 -0.57 13.49
C ASP A 746 -37.64 0.47 12.77
N MET A 747 -36.40 0.64 13.23
CA MET A 747 -35.44 1.50 12.53
C MET A 747 -34.99 0.91 11.20
N SER A 748 -34.95 -0.42 11.06
CA SER A 748 -34.66 -1.07 9.79
C SER A 748 -35.74 -0.76 8.74
N LEU A 749 -37.02 -0.90 9.11
CA LEU A 749 -38.16 -0.54 8.26
C LEU A 749 -38.05 0.91 7.81
N TYR A 750 -37.89 1.83 8.78
CA TYR A 750 -37.73 3.24 8.50
C TYR A 750 -36.59 3.52 7.52
N CYS A 751 -35.41 2.94 7.73
CA CYS A 751 -34.27 3.17 6.85
C CYS A 751 -34.52 2.65 5.43
N HIS A 752 -35.07 1.44 5.28
CA HIS A 752 -35.41 0.90 3.96
C HIS A 752 -36.48 1.72 3.23
N GLU A 753 -37.43 2.32 3.93
CA GLU A 753 -38.39 3.28 3.34
C GLU A 753 -37.69 4.58 2.90
N GLN A 754 -36.77 5.11 3.72
CA GLN A 754 -36.00 6.31 3.38
C GLN A 754 -35.14 6.14 2.13
N VAL A 755 -34.64 4.92 1.84
CA VAL A 755 -33.89 4.63 0.59
C VAL A 755 -34.69 5.09 -0.63
N PHE A 756 -35.96 4.69 -0.73
CA PHE A 756 -36.79 4.97 -1.89
C PHE A 756 -37.38 6.38 -1.89
N ILE A 757 -37.51 7.01 -0.72
CA ILE A 757 -37.86 8.43 -0.62
C ILE A 757 -36.72 9.30 -1.18
N VAL A 758 -35.47 8.93 -0.89
CA VAL A 758 -34.29 9.64 -1.40
C VAL A 758 -34.05 9.35 -2.88
N ASN A 759 -34.23 8.09 -3.31
CA ASN A 759 -33.96 7.64 -4.67
C ASN A 759 -34.99 6.57 -5.11
N ALA A 760 -36.03 6.99 -5.84
CA ALA A 760 -37.07 6.07 -6.31
C ALA A 760 -36.55 5.02 -7.32
N THR A 761 -35.42 5.29 -7.99
CA THR A 761 -34.74 4.39 -8.93
C THR A 761 -33.53 3.69 -8.30
N PHE A 762 -33.51 3.53 -6.96
CA PHE A 762 -32.38 2.95 -6.23
C PHE A 762 -31.93 1.57 -6.75
N ALA A 763 -32.84 0.79 -7.35
CA ALA A 763 -32.50 -0.47 -7.99
C ALA A 763 -31.34 -0.34 -9.02
N GLU A 764 -31.29 0.76 -9.77
CA GLU A 764 -30.22 1.03 -10.75
C GLU A 764 -28.85 1.26 -10.09
N THR A 765 -28.85 1.73 -8.84
CA THR A 765 -27.65 1.97 -8.04
C THR A 765 -27.12 0.68 -7.44
N LEU A 766 -28.02 -0.18 -6.98
CA LEU A 766 -27.67 -1.44 -6.30
C LEU A 766 -27.34 -2.57 -7.29
N LEU A 767 -27.99 -2.62 -8.46
CA LEU A 767 -27.84 -3.67 -9.46
C LEU A 767 -26.98 -3.19 -10.63
N THR A 768 -25.72 -3.63 -10.65
CA THR A 768 -24.75 -3.27 -11.70
C THR A 768 -24.81 -4.18 -12.92
N ASP A 769 -25.39 -5.38 -12.79
CA ASP A 769 -25.56 -6.34 -13.89
C ASP A 769 -26.62 -5.83 -14.89
N PRO A 770 -26.25 -5.53 -16.14
CA PRO A 770 -27.19 -5.06 -17.15
C PRO A 770 -28.22 -6.11 -17.58
N SER A 771 -27.99 -7.40 -17.27
CA SER A 771 -28.93 -8.49 -17.57
C SER A 771 -30.00 -8.69 -16.50
N ASN A 772 -29.87 -8.02 -15.34
CA ASN A 772 -30.85 -8.12 -14.27
C ASN A 772 -32.09 -7.28 -14.58
N GLU A 773 -33.22 -7.94 -14.84
CA GLU A 773 -34.50 -7.30 -15.18
C GLU A 773 -35.00 -6.32 -14.10
N ASN A 774 -34.62 -6.52 -12.83
CA ASN A 774 -35.03 -5.67 -11.72
C ASN A 774 -34.28 -4.33 -11.69
N ARG A 775 -33.19 -4.19 -12.46
CA ARG A 775 -32.36 -2.99 -12.46
C ARG A 775 -33.17 -1.72 -12.72
N HIS A 776 -34.14 -1.78 -13.63
CA HIS A 776 -34.99 -0.65 -14.02
C HIS A 776 -36.26 -0.51 -13.15
N TYR A 777 -36.34 -1.22 -12.03
CA TYR A 777 -37.48 -1.10 -11.13
C TYR A 777 -37.54 0.31 -10.52
N ILE A 778 -38.68 0.96 -10.71
CA ILE A 778 -39.03 2.21 -10.05
C ILE A 778 -39.92 1.85 -8.85
N TYR A 779 -39.52 2.29 -7.67
CA TYR A 779 -40.26 1.99 -6.45
C TYR A 779 -41.69 2.49 -6.51
N GLN A 780 -42.62 1.57 -6.30
CA GLN A 780 -44.05 1.83 -6.18
C GLN A 780 -44.57 1.10 -4.93
N PRO A 781 -45.29 1.79 -4.03
CA PRO A 781 -45.94 1.15 -2.91
C PRO A 781 -46.95 0.12 -3.42
N VAL A 782 -46.78 -1.14 -3.04
CA VAL A 782 -47.72 -2.20 -3.40
C VAL A 782 -48.81 -2.29 -2.33
N GLU A 783 -50.08 -2.20 -2.73
CA GLU A 783 -51.19 -2.44 -1.82
C GLU A 783 -51.24 -3.92 -1.41
N GLY A 784 -51.26 -4.17 -0.10
CA GLY A 784 -51.26 -5.51 0.46
C GLY A 784 -52.05 -5.59 1.76
N ILE A 785 -52.41 -6.81 2.16
CA ILE A 785 -53.09 -7.10 3.41
C ILE A 785 -52.03 -7.05 4.52
N GLN A 786 -52.21 -6.14 5.48
CA GLN A 786 -51.36 -6.08 6.67
C GLN A 786 -51.79 -7.16 7.67
N VAL A 787 -50.81 -7.91 8.17
CA VAL A 787 -51.03 -9.06 9.06
C VAL A 787 -50.24 -8.81 10.34
N GLU A 788 -50.96 -8.47 11.42
CA GLU A 788 -50.35 -8.23 12.73
C GLU A 788 -50.48 -9.43 13.67
N ASN A 789 -51.53 -10.23 13.48
CA ASN A 789 -51.80 -11.44 14.23
C ASN A 789 -51.30 -12.66 13.47
N CYS A 790 -50.78 -13.65 14.19
CA CYS A 790 -50.25 -14.85 13.60
C CYS A 790 -51.34 -15.64 12.84
N PRO A 791 -51.11 -16.01 11.57
CA PRO A 791 -52.07 -16.78 10.78
C PRO A 791 -52.29 -18.22 11.29
N LEU A 792 -51.47 -18.69 12.23
CA LEU A 792 -51.61 -20.04 12.81
C LEU A 792 -52.32 -20.05 14.16
N CYS A 793 -52.26 -18.99 14.95
CA CYS A 793 -52.81 -19.04 16.31
C CYS A 793 -53.56 -17.77 16.73
N GLY A 794 -53.69 -16.78 15.83
CA GLY A 794 -54.37 -15.52 16.07
C GLY A 794 -53.70 -14.58 17.09
N SER A 795 -52.58 -14.98 17.70
CA SER A 795 -51.86 -14.14 18.68
C SER A 795 -51.12 -13.00 17.99
N PHE A 796 -51.07 -11.82 18.61
CA PHE A 796 -50.27 -10.70 18.14
C PHE A 796 -48.78 -11.07 18.01
N ALA A 797 -48.15 -10.68 16.91
CA ALA A 797 -46.74 -10.93 16.65
C ALA A 797 -45.98 -9.62 16.42
N LYS A 798 -44.85 -9.45 17.11
CA LYS A 798 -44.02 -8.25 16.97
C LYS A 798 -43.22 -8.29 15.67
N LEU A 799 -42.92 -7.10 15.14
CA LEU A 799 -41.96 -6.96 14.05
C LEU A 799 -40.61 -7.53 14.50
N HIS A 800 -39.97 -8.31 13.62
CA HIS A 800 -38.79 -9.11 13.95
C HIS A 800 -37.59 -8.76 13.07
N ALA A 801 -37.79 -8.67 11.76
CA ALA A 801 -36.72 -8.38 10.81
C ALA A 801 -37.29 -7.72 9.56
N VAL A 802 -36.47 -6.92 8.86
CA VAL A 802 -36.86 -6.27 7.62
C VAL A 802 -35.73 -6.42 6.60
N TYR A 803 -36.10 -6.74 5.36
CA TYR A 803 -35.16 -6.93 4.26
C TYR A 803 -35.65 -6.23 3.00
N ASN A 804 -34.69 -5.76 2.20
CA ASN A 804 -34.94 -5.35 0.83
C ASN A 804 -34.84 -6.58 -0.10
N THR A 805 -35.84 -6.75 -0.96
CA THR A 805 -36.02 -7.93 -1.82
C THR A 805 -35.64 -7.70 -3.28
N ILE A 806 -35.32 -6.46 -3.70
CA ILE A 806 -35.05 -6.10 -5.12
C ILE A 806 -33.87 -6.89 -5.69
N THR A 807 -32.88 -7.21 -4.86
CA THR A 807 -31.72 -8.00 -5.27
C THR A 807 -32.02 -9.48 -5.48
N ASN A 808 -33.22 -9.95 -5.11
CA ASN A 808 -33.62 -11.33 -5.30
C ASN A 808 -34.00 -11.59 -6.77
N PRO A 809 -33.47 -12.64 -7.42
CA PRO A 809 -33.87 -13.02 -8.79
C PRO A 809 -35.36 -13.32 -8.96
N GLU A 810 -36.09 -13.66 -7.89
CA GLU A 810 -37.54 -13.90 -7.93
C GLU A 810 -38.39 -12.65 -7.76
N PHE A 811 -37.78 -11.50 -7.49
CA PHE A 811 -38.50 -10.25 -7.26
C PHE A 811 -39.40 -9.93 -8.44
N SER A 812 -40.58 -9.40 -8.14
CA SER A 812 -41.57 -8.94 -9.10
C SER A 812 -42.09 -7.59 -8.65
N SER A 813 -42.34 -6.68 -9.58
CA SER A 813 -42.96 -5.38 -9.30
C SER A 813 -44.36 -5.48 -8.68
N LYS A 814 -45.00 -6.66 -8.74
CA LYS A 814 -46.26 -6.96 -8.03
C LYS A 814 -46.07 -7.23 -6.53
N GLN A 815 -44.84 -7.27 -6.02
CA GLN A 815 -44.50 -7.54 -4.62
C GLN A 815 -43.78 -6.35 -3.99
N SER A 816 -43.90 -6.20 -2.66
CA SER A 816 -43.20 -5.13 -1.96
C SER A 816 -41.68 -5.33 -2.03
N ALA A 817 -40.97 -4.26 -2.41
CA ALA A 817 -39.51 -4.18 -2.35
C ALA A 817 -38.96 -4.22 -0.92
N ILE A 818 -39.80 -3.91 0.08
CA ILE A 818 -39.47 -3.97 1.50
C ILE A 818 -40.31 -5.06 2.13
N LYS A 819 -39.65 -6.11 2.61
CA LYS A 819 -40.30 -7.24 3.26
C LYS A 819 -40.04 -7.21 4.76
N ALA A 820 -41.11 -6.96 5.51
CA ALA A 820 -41.12 -7.03 6.97
C ALA A 820 -41.58 -8.42 7.43
N TRP A 821 -40.91 -8.97 8.44
CA TRP A 821 -41.23 -10.24 9.08
C TRP A 821 -41.69 -10.02 10.51
N ARG A 822 -42.73 -10.74 10.93
CA ARG A 822 -43.24 -10.76 12.31
C ARG A 822 -43.04 -12.12 12.95
N TYR A 823 -42.62 -12.12 14.21
CA TYR A 823 -42.36 -13.34 14.98
C TYR A 823 -43.43 -13.54 16.06
N CYS A 824 -44.12 -14.67 15.98
CA CYS A 824 -45.11 -15.07 16.98
C CYS A 824 -44.46 -15.91 18.09
N ILE A 825 -44.40 -15.36 19.30
CA ILE A 825 -43.84 -16.06 20.47
C ILE A 825 -44.74 -17.23 20.90
N SER A 826 -46.06 -17.15 20.69
CA SER A 826 -47.02 -18.17 21.12
C SER A 826 -46.86 -19.51 20.39
N CYS A 827 -46.45 -19.49 19.12
CA CYS A 827 -46.34 -20.70 18.29
C CYS A 827 -45.00 -20.82 17.54
N ASN A 828 -44.04 -19.91 17.78
CA ASN A 828 -42.73 -19.87 17.13
C ASN A 828 -42.81 -19.85 15.60
N HIS A 829 -43.76 -19.08 15.07
CA HIS A 829 -43.98 -18.91 13.64
C HIS A 829 -43.50 -17.54 13.18
N LEU A 830 -42.77 -17.50 12.07
CA LEU A 830 -42.30 -16.28 11.43
C LEU A 830 -43.10 -16.08 10.13
N PHE A 831 -43.70 -14.91 9.94
CA PHE A 831 -44.54 -14.65 8.77
C PHE A 831 -44.39 -13.22 8.26
N ALA A 832 -44.72 -12.99 6.99
CA ALA A 832 -44.64 -11.68 6.36
C ALA A 832 -45.70 -10.73 6.95
N ALA A 833 -45.28 -9.54 7.37
CA ALA A 833 -46.15 -8.51 7.92
C ALA A 833 -47.15 -7.96 6.88
N GLN A 834 -46.80 -8.06 5.59
CA GLN A 834 -47.65 -7.70 4.48
C GLN A 834 -47.74 -8.87 3.50
N ARG A 835 -48.95 -9.14 3.01
CA ARG A 835 -49.24 -10.14 1.98
C ARG A 835 -49.84 -9.47 0.75
N PRO A 836 -49.59 -9.99 -0.46
CA PRO A 836 -50.27 -9.49 -1.65
C PRO A 836 -51.79 -9.74 -1.54
N LYS A 837 -52.61 -8.82 -2.09
CA LYS A 837 -54.08 -8.98 -2.12
C LYS A 837 -54.51 -10.15 -3.03
N GLU A 838 -53.78 -10.39 -4.11
CA GLU A 838 -53.98 -11.50 -5.03
C GLU A 838 -52.63 -12.19 -5.31
N VAL A 839 -52.62 -13.52 -5.34
CA VAL A 839 -51.45 -14.31 -5.75
C VAL A 839 -51.42 -14.38 -7.28
N SER A 840 -50.35 -13.90 -7.90
CA SER A 840 -50.21 -13.90 -9.36
C SER A 840 -49.81 -15.29 -9.87
N TYR A 841 -50.73 -16.00 -10.52
CA TYR A 841 -50.49 -17.31 -11.17
C TYR A 841 -50.19 -17.19 -12.67
N GLU A 842 -49.32 -16.25 -13.03
CA GLU A 842 -48.94 -15.99 -14.43
C GLU A 842 -47.50 -16.43 -14.69
N LEU A 843 -47.29 -17.23 -15.74
CA LEU A 843 -45.97 -17.62 -16.23
C LEU A 843 -45.97 -17.64 -17.75
N ALA A 844 -44.99 -16.96 -18.37
CA ALA A 844 -44.84 -16.99 -19.82
C ALA A 844 -44.59 -18.42 -20.33
N GLU A 845 -45.20 -18.76 -21.46
CA GLU A 845 -45.14 -20.10 -22.07
C GLU A 845 -43.69 -20.57 -22.29
N GLU A 846 -42.81 -19.69 -22.78
CA GLU A 846 -41.40 -20.00 -23.00
C GLU A 846 -40.67 -20.42 -21.71
N LYS A 847 -40.97 -19.73 -20.60
CA LYS A 847 -40.39 -20.02 -19.29
C LYS A 847 -40.93 -21.33 -18.72
N ALA A 848 -42.24 -21.58 -18.87
CA ALA A 848 -42.85 -22.85 -18.54
C ALA A 848 -42.19 -24.00 -19.33
N SER A 849 -42.05 -23.85 -20.64
CA SER A 849 -41.38 -24.83 -21.51
C SER A 849 -39.92 -25.07 -21.15
N SER A 850 -39.19 -24.02 -20.75
CA SER A 850 -37.81 -24.15 -20.27
C SER A 850 -37.75 -24.97 -18.97
N MET A 851 -38.67 -24.72 -18.02
CA MET A 851 -38.74 -25.47 -16.76
C MET A 851 -39.06 -26.95 -17.00
N ILE A 852 -40.02 -27.26 -17.87
CA ILE A 852 -40.40 -28.63 -18.24
C ILE A 852 -39.24 -29.36 -18.91
N LYS A 853 -38.53 -28.73 -19.86
CA LYS A 853 -37.32 -29.32 -20.48
C LYS A 853 -36.19 -29.53 -19.48
N GLY A 854 -36.06 -28.62 -18.50
CA GLY A 854 -35.06 -28.68 -17.45
C GLY A 854 -35.30 -29.80 -16.44
N MET A 855 -36.56 -30.20 -16.22
CA MET A 855 -36.97 -31.20 -15.23
C MET A 855 -36.10 -32.45 -15.21
N ALA A 856 -35.76 -33.01 -16.37
CA ALA A 856 -34.99 -34.25 -16.48
C ALA A 856 -33.64 -34.22 -15.73
N LYS A 857 -33.02 -33.04 -15.58
CA LYS A 857 -31.74 -32.88 -14.88
C LYS A 857 -31.87 -32.98 -13.37
N GLU A 858 -33.07 -32.76 -12.83
CA GLU A 858 -33.31 -32.63 -11.40
C GLU A 858 -34.06 -33.82 -10.78
N LEU A 859 -34.63 -34.72 -11.60
CA LEU A 859 -35.41 -35.87 -11.13
C LEU A 859 -34.65 -36.72 -10.11
N ILE A 860 -33.35 -36.95 -10.32
CA ILE A 860 -32.52 -37.76 -9.42
C ILE A 860 -32.51 -37.22 -7.98
N HIS A 861 -32.69 -35.92 -7.78
CA HIS A 861 -32.70 -35.31 -6.45
C HIS A 861 -33.92 -35.69 -5.62
N TYR A 862 -34.99 -36.18 -6.25
CA TYR A 862 -36.20 -36.64 -5.58
C TYR A 862 -36.16 -38.12 -5.17
N GLN A 863 -35.15 -38.88 -5.61
CA GLN A 863 -35.03 -40.32 -5.38
C GLN A 863 -35.17 -40.71 -3.90
N ASP A 864 -34.39 -40.06 -3.03
CA ASP A 864 -34.38 -40.32 -1.59
C ASP A 864 -35.70 -39.91 -0.91
N THR A 865 -36.40 -38.93 -1.47
CA THR A 865 -37.71 -38.47 -0.99
C THR A 865 -38.78 -39.46 -1.37
N VAL A 866 -38.91 -39.81 -2.64
CA VAL A 866 -39.93 -40.75 -3.10
C VAL A 866 -39.68 -42.15 -2.53
N SER A 867 -38.43 -42.59 -2.39
CA SER A 867 -38.10 -43.86 -1.73
C SER A 867 -38.55 -43.90 -0.26
N GLU A 868 -38.46 -42.77 0.46
CA GLU A 868 -38.98 -42.67 1.83
C GLU A 868 -40.51 -42.65 1.84
N ILE A 869 -41.14 -41.94 0.89
CA ILE A 869 -42.60 -41.98 0.71
C ILE A 869 -43.06 -43.42 0.45
N CYS A 870 -42.41 -44.16 -0.45
CA CYS A 870 -42.72 -45.57 -0.71
C CYS A 870 -42.63 -46.46 0.53
N SER A 871 -41.65 -46.22 1.40
CA SER A 871 -41.48 -47.03 2.61
C SER A 871 -42.54 -46.74 3.67
N LEU A 872 -43.15 -45.56 3.65
CA LEU A 872 -44.12 -45.08 4.63
C LEU A 872 -45.58 -45.12 4.15
N ALA A 873 -45.83 -45.10 2.85
CA ALA A 873 -47.16 -45.11 2.25
C ALA A 873 -47.84 -46.48 2.39
N LYS A 874 -49.16 -46.50 2.61
CA LYS A 874 -49.97 -47.73 2.72
C LYS A 874 -50.74 -48.07 1.43
N GLY A 875 -50.57 -47.27 0.39
CA GLY A 875 -51.22 -47.42 -0.91
C GLY A 875 -50.49 -46.58 -1.97
N ASN A 876 -51.01 -46.58 -3.19
CA ASN A 876 -50.34 -46.03 -4.37
C ASN A 876 -51.04 -44.81 -4.97
N LEU A 877 -52.20 -44.36 -4.45
CA LEU A 877 -52.85 -43.15 -4.95
C LEU A 877 -52.15 -41.90 -4.41
N PHE A 878 -51.53 -41.12 -5.31
CA PHE A 878 -50.68 -39.99 -4.95
C PHE A 878 -51.24 -38.68 -5.54
N LEU A 879 -51.39 -37.66 -4.70
CA LEU A 879 -51.75 -36.31 -5.12
C LEU A 879 -50.65 -35.31 -4.76
N ASP A 880 -50.08 -34.65 -5.77
CA ASP A 880 -49.12 -33.57 -5.59
C ASP A 880 -49.79 -32.21 -5.68
N ILE A 881 -49.78 -31.44 -4.58
CA ILE A 881 -50.38 -30.11 -4.53
C ILE A 881 -49.30 -29.08 -4.87
N GLY A 882 -49.56 -28.25 -5.88
CA GLY A 882 -48.57 -27.30 -6.42
C GLY A 882 -47.47 -27.99 -7.21
N SER A 883 -47.87 -28.91 -8.10
CA SER A 883 -46.95 -29.83 -8.78
C SER A 883 -45.90 -29.17 -9.69
N GLY A 884 -46.07 -27.88 -10.02
CA GLY A 884 -45.12 -27.12 -10.83
C GLY A 884 -44.85 -27.77 -12.18
N SER A 885 -43.56 -28.04 -12.46
CA SER A 885 -43.16 -28.75 -13.67
C SER A 885 -43.38 -30.26 -13.62
N GLY A 886 -43.94 -30.80 -12.53
CA GLY A 886 -44.24 -32.23 -12.36
C GLY A 886 -43.07 -33.11 -11.92
N LYS A 887 -42.00 -32.53 -11.34
CA LYS A 887 -40.77 -33.27 -10.95
C LYS A 887 -41.06 -34.42 -9.98
N LEU A 888 -41.80 -34.14 -8.90
CA LEU A 888 -42.13 -35.13 -7.88
C LEU A 888 -43.07 -36.21 -8.44
N ILE A 889 -44.07 -35.80 -9.23
CA ILE A 889 -44.99 -36.70 -9.94
C ILE A 889 -44.21 -37.67 -10.85
N ALA A 890 -43.25 -37.17 -11.64
CA ALA A 890 -42.46 -37.99 -12.56
C ALA A 890 -41.73 -39.12 -11.84
N VAL A 891 -41.09 -38.82 -10.70
CA VAL A 891 -40.39 -39.84 -9.89
C VAL A 891 -41.38 -40.74 -9.15
N ALA A 892 -42.52 -40.22 -8.68
CA ALA A 892 -43.57 -41.04 -8.08
C ALA A 892 -44.13 -42.08 -9.07
N LEU A 893 -44.35 -41.70 -10.33
CA LEU A 893 -44.75 -42.63 -11.42
C LEU A 893 -43.68 -43.71 -11.64
N GLU A 894 -42.39 -43.34 -11.67
CA GLU A 894 -41.27 -44.29 -11.81
C GLU A 894 -41.24 -45.32 -10.66
N TYR A 895 -41.60 -44.89 -9.45
CA TYR A 895 -41.70 -45.74 -8.27
C TYR A 895 -43.04 -46.49 -8.13
N GLY A 896 -43.93 -46.38 -9.11
CA GLY A 896 -45.18 -47.16 -9.21
C GLY A 896 -46.40 -46.55 -8.52
N PHE A 897 -46.38 -45.26 -8.17
CA PHE A 897 -47.59 -44.55 -7.72
C PHE A 897 -48.52 -44.21 -8.89
N GLU A 898 -49.82 -44.20 -8.63
CA GLU A 898 -50.83 -43.55 -9.47
C GLU A 898 -50.89 -42.06 -9.09
N ALA A 899 -50.01 -41.27 -9.69
CA ALA A 899 -49.77 -39.89 -9.30
C ALA A 899 -50.50 -38.87 -10.18
N VAL A 900 -51.28 -37.99 -9.55
CA VAL A 900 -51.95 -36.83 -10.17
C VAL A 900 -51.52 -35.54 -9.48
N GLY A 901 -51.69 -34.38 -10.13
CA GLY A 901 -51.23 -33.08 -9.62
C GLY A 901 -52.30 -32.01 -9.61
N ILE A 902 -52.15 -31.01 -8.74
CA ILE A 902 -52.86 -29.72 -8.78
C ILE A 902 -51.82 -28.64 -9.09
N GLU A 903 -52.06 -27.81 -10.10
CA GLU A 903 -51.16 -26.71 -10.47
C GLU A 903 -51.96 -25.49 -10.95
N PRO A 904 -51.95 -24.37 -10.22
CA PRO A 904 -52.73 -23.18 -10.58
C PRO A 904 -52.21 -22.45 -11.82
N ILE A 905 -50.94 -22.59 -12.20
CA ILE A 905 -50.37 -21.98 -13.41
C ILE A 905 -50.74 -22.83 -14.63
N GLU A 906 -51.66 -22.31 -15.46
CA GLU A 906 -52.21 -23.01 -16.64
C GLU A 906 -51.13 -23.60 -17.54
N GLN A 907 -50.10 -22.81 -17.87
CA GLN A 907 -49.02 -23.25 -18.76
C GLN A 907 -48.19 -24.41 -18.18
N LEU A 908 -47.97 -24.43 -16.87
CA LEU A 908 -47.28 -25.55 -16.21
C LEU A 908 -48.19 -26.79 -16.16
N ALA A 909 -49.46 -26.62 -15.78
CA ALA A 909 -50.42 -27.72 -15.72
C ALA A 909 -50.55 -28.45 -17.07
N LEU A 910 -50.79 -27.70 -18.15
CA LEU A 910 -50.96 -28.25 -19.50
C LEU A 910 -49.70 -28.96 -20.01
N GLN A 911 -48.53 -28.36 -19.83
CA GLN A 911 -47.28 -28.92 -20.35
C GLN A 911 -46.79 -30.11 -19.53
N SER A 912 -46.92 -30.08 -18.20
CA SER A 912 -46.62 -31.20 -17.30
C SER A 912 -47.51 -32.40 -17.60
N GLN A 913 -48.83 -32.18 -17.72
CA GLN A 913 -49.80 -33.22 -18.07
C GLN A 913 -49.43 -33.90 -19.39
N LYS A 914 -49.12 -33.12 -20.43
CA LYS A 914 -48.72 -33.65 -21.74
C LYS A 914 -47.41 -34.43 -21.68
N THR A 915 -46.46 -33.99 -20.86
CA THR A 915 -45.11 -34.57 -20.80
C THR A 915 -45.07 -35.87 -19.99
N LEU A 916 -45.84 -35.93 -18.91
CA LEU A 916 -45.84 -37.06 -17.96
C LEU A 916 -46.96 -38.08 -18.21
N ASP A 917 -47.86 -37.79 -19.15
CA ASP A 917 -49.02 -38.64 -19.47
C ASP A 917 -49.88 -38.96 -18.23
N THR A 918 -50.11 -37.95 -17.39
CA THR A 918 -50.96 -38.04 -16.19
C THR A 918 -51.81 -36.78 -16.00
N THR A 919 -52.85 -36.87 -15.17
CA THR A 919 -53.80 -35.77 -14.95
C THR A 919 -53.18 -34.70 -14.04
N ILE A 920 -53.14 -33.46 -14.53
CA ILE A 920 -52.79 -32.28 -13.75
C ILE A 920 -53.96 -31.30 -13.77
N TYR A 921 -54.61 -31.10 -12.64
CA TYR A 921 -55.76 -30.22 -12.49
C TYR A 921 -55.31 -28.76 -12.42
N ASN A 922 -55.68 -27.96 -13.42
CA ASN A 922 -55.42 -26.52 -13.40
C ASN A 922 -56.38 -25.77 -12.47
N CYS A 923 -56.08 -25.80 -11.17
CA CYS A 923 -56.87 -25.13 -10.14
C CYS A 923 -55.99 -24.87 -8.91
N THR A 924 -56.51 -24.10 -7.96
CA THR A 924 -55.96 -24.07 -6.61
C THR A 924 -56.57 -25.21 -5.79
N LEU A 925 -55.92 -25.59 -4.68
CA LEU A 925 -56.45 -26.64 -3.83
C LEU A 925 -57.85 -26.30 -3.30
N GLU A 926 -58.13 -25.04 -2.97
CA GLU A 926 -59.42 -24.57 -2.46
C GLU A 926 -60.55 -24.84 -3.45
N ASN A 927 -60.28 -24.77 -4.76
CA ASN A 927 -61.25 -25.02 -5.84
C ASN A 927 -61.23 -26.47 -6.34
N PHE A 928 -60.30 -27.30 -5.87
CA PHE A 928 -60.23 -28.71 -6.27
C PHE A 928 -61.33 -29.53 -5.58
N GLU A 929 -62.18 -30.18 -6.37
CA GLU A 929 -63.20 -31.12 -5.88
C GLU A 929 -62.90 -32.52 -6.42
N SER A 930 -62.88 -33.50 -5.52
CA SER A 930 -62.65 -34.90 -5.89
C SER A 930 -63.44 -35.82 -4.96
N ASN A 931 -64.05 -36.86 -5.54
CA ASN A 931 -64.64 -37.96 -4.79
C ASN A 931 -63.59 -39.04 -4.43
N THR A 932 -62.38 -38.91 -4.97
CA THR A 932 -61.25 -39.81 -4.71
C THR A 932 -60.48 -39.35 -3.49
N ARG A 933 -60.17 -40.28 -2.60
CA ARG A 933 -59.24 -40.07 -1.48
C ARG A 933 -57.89 -40.70 -1.81
N TYR A 934 -56.83 -40.04 -1.36
CA TYR A 934 -55.45 -40.38 -1.71
C TYR A 934 -54.73 -41.05 -0.53
N ASP A 935 -53.79 -41.92 -0.84
CA ASP A 935 -52.93 -42.59 0.13
C ASP A 935 -51.72 -41.73 0.51
N VAL A 936 -51.28 -40.90 -0.44
CA VAL A 936 -50.20 -39.92 -0.27
C VAL A 936 -50.65 -38.57 -0.80
N ILE A 937 -50.45 -37.52 0.00
CA ILE A 937 -50.54 -36.12 -0.46
C ILE A 937 -49.19 -35.45 -0.21
N SER A 938 -48.68 -34.69 -1.19
CA SER A 938 -47.46 -33.90 -1.05
C SER A 938 -47.70 -32.39 -1.16
N LEU A 939 -46.90 -31.64 -0.41
CA LEU A 939 -46.72 -30.19 -0.49
C LEU A 939 -45.22 -29.90 -0.64
N ASP A 940 -44.71 -29.92 -1.87
CA ASP A 940 -43.30 -29.62 -2.18
C ASP A 940 -43.07 -28.12 -2.36
N CYS A 941 -42.51 -27.43 -1.36
CA CYS A 941 -42.28 -25.98 -1.37
C CYS A 941 -43.55 -25.12 -1.59
N VAL A 942 -44.70 -25.60 -1.09
CA VAL A 942 -45.99 -24.92 -1.24
C VAL A 942 -46.43 -24.22 0.03
N LEU A 943 -46.27 -24.88 1.19
CA LEU A 943 -46.84 -24.45 2.46
C LEU A 943 -46.42 -23.02 2.85
N GLU A 944 -45.18 -22.64 2.53
CA GLU A 944 -44.62 -21.33 2.80
C GLU A 944 -45.24 -20.18 2.01
N ASN A 945 -45.91 -20.47 0.89
CA ASN A 945 -46.49 -19.47 0.00
C ASN A 945 -47.99 -19.23 0.27
N LEU A 946 -48.63 -20.06 1.11
CA LEU A 946 -50.06 -20.01 1.35
C LEU A 946 -50.46 -18.87 2.29
N ALA A 947 -51.52 -18.14 1.99
CA ALA A 947 -52.05 -17.13 2.91
C ALA A 947 -52.56 -17.78 4.21
N GLU A 948 -53.36 -18.85 4.09
CA GLU A 948 -54.00 -19.53 5.22
C GLU A 948 -53.63 -21.02 5.26
N PRO A 949 -52.43 -21.38 5.76
CA PRO A 949 -51.97 -22.77 5.80
C PRO A 949 -52.90 -23.74 6.54
N GLN A 950 -53.65 -23.23 7.52
CA GLN A 950 -54.58 -24.02 8.34
C GLN A 950 -55.75 -24.56 7.51
N THR A 951 -56.35 -23.69 6.69
CA THR A 951 -57.47 -24.06 5.81
C THR A 951 -57.05 -25.12 4.81
N VAL A 952 -55.84 -25.00 4.27
CA VAL A 952 -55.28 -26.00 3.34
C VAL A 952 -55.07 -27.35 4.03
N LEU A 953 -54.53 -27.38 5.26
CA LEU A 953 -54.36 -28.63 6.00
C LEU A 953 -55.69 -29.31 6.34
N GLY A 954 -56.74 -28.54 6.68
CA GLY A 954 -58.08 -29.09 6.88
C GLY A 954 -58.63 -29.75 5.61
N LYS A 955 -58.44 -29.13 4.44
CA LYS A 955 -58.85 -29.74 3.16
C LYS A 955 -58.03 -30.98 2.79
N ILE A 956 -56.73 -30.97 3.09
CA ILE A 956 -55.86 -32.14 2.91
C ILE A 956 -56.33 -33.29 3.81
N GLU A 957 -56.72 -32.99 5.05
CA GLU A 957 -57.30 -33.99 5.95
C GLU A 957 -58.51 -34.67 5.29
N GLU A 958 -59.42 -33.94 4.66
CA GLU A 958 -60.61 -34.51 3.98
C GLU A 958 -60.24 -35.44 2.80
N LEU A 959 -59.24 -35.03 2.00
CA LEU A 959 -58.78 -35.75 0.79
C LEU A 959 -57.89 -36.95 1.09
N LEU A 960 -57.31 -37.05 2.29
CA LEU A 960 -56.43 -38.15 2.65
C LEU A 960 -57.22 -39.34 3.24
N ASN A 961 -56.85 -40.55 2.81
CA ASN A 961 -57.32 -41.80 3.41
C ASN A 961 -56.94 -41.87 4.90
N LYS A 962 -57.70 -42.66 5.68
CA LYS A 962 -57.31 -42.98 7.06
C LYS A 962 -55.94 -43.67 7.05
N ASP A 963 -55.04 -43.29 7.96
CA ASP A 963 -53.62 -43.68 7.97
C ASP A 963 -52.80 -43.24 6.74
N GLY A 964 -53.34 -42.38 5.88
CA GLY A 964 -52.62 -41.85 4.73
C GLY A 964 -51.45 -40.95 5.13
N LEU A 965 -50.53 -40.76 4.19
CA LEU A 965 -49.26 -40.06 4.39
C LEU A 965 -49.32 -38.64 3.81
N LEU A 966 -48.94 -37.66 4.61
CA LEU A 966 -48.70 -36.28 4.18
C LEU A 966 -47.19 -36.01 4.17
N TYR A 967 -46.66 -35.63 3.00
CA TYR A 967 -45.29 -35.17 2.84
C TYR A 967 -45.25 -33.64 2.67
N ILE A 968 -44.39 -32.97 3.42
CA ILE A 968 -44.18 -31.52 3.34
C ILE A 968 -42.69 -31.23 3.23
N GLU A 969 -42.31 -30.44 2.25
CA GLU A 969 -41.01 -29.76 2.22
C GLU A 969 -41.22 -28.25 2.30
N THR A 970 -40.59 -27.60 3.28
CA THR A 970 -40.74 -26.16 3.49
C THR A 970 -39.51 -25.57 4.18
N PRO A 971 -39.21 -24.27 4.00
CA PRO A 971 -38.11 -23.61 4.69
C PRO A 971 -38.18 -23.79 6.22
N ASN A 972 -37.03 -24.05 6.86
CA ASN A 972 -36.88 -24.01 8.32
C ASN A 972 -36.02 -22.82 8.80
N PHE A 973 -36.61 -21.83 9.47
CA PHE A 973 -35.88 -20.61 9.89
C PHE A 973 -34.94 -20.88 11.07
N ALA A 974 -35.16 -21.98 11.80
CA ALA A 974 -34.33 -22.41 12.90
C ALA A 974 -33.23 -23.41 12.47
N SER A 975 -33.10 -23.67 11.16
CA SER A 975 -32.14 -24.63 10.59
C SER A 975 -30.68 -24.21 10.84
N ALA A 976 -29.78 -25.20 10.81
CA ALA A 976 -28.34 -24.92 10.88
C ALA A 976 -27.88 -23.99 9.73
N TYR A 977 -28.45 -24.17 8.54
CA TYR A 977 -28.20 -23.29 7.39
C TYR A 977 -28.62 -21.84 7.68
N ALA A 978 -29.84 -21.61 8.20
CA ALA A 978 -30.30 -20.27 8.54
C ALA A 978 -29.44 -19.61 9.63
N ARG A 979 -28.92 -20.38 10.60
CA ARG A 979 -28.00 -19.86 11.63
C ARG A 979 -26.66 -19.40 11.07
N VAL A 980 -26.15 -20.09 10.06
CA VAL A 980 -24.87 -19.75 9.39
C VAL A 980 -25.08 -18.59 8.42
N MET A 981 -26.12 -18.65 7.59
CA MET A 981 -26.39 -17.67 6.55
C MET A 981 -26.98 -16.37 7.08
N LYS A 982 -27.67 -16.40 8.23
CA LYS A 982 -28.34 -15.24 8.83
C LYS A 982 -29.21 -14.52 7.78
N ASP A 983 -28.97 -13.23 7.57
CA ASP A 983 -29.63 -12.34 6.61
C ASP A 983 -29.16 -12.49 5.16
N LYS A 984 -28.14 -13.31 4.90
CA LYS A 984 -27.67 -13.66 3.55
C LYS A 984 -28.46 -14.82 2.93
N SER A 985 -29.36 -15.44 3.69
CA SER A 985 -30.21 -16.50 3.15
C SER A 985 -31.18 -15.95 2.11
N TRP A 986 -31.24 -16.59 0.95
CA TRP A 986 -32.20 -16.24 -0.10
C TRP A 986 -33.67 -16.38 0.37
N THR A 987 -33.96 -17.32 1.27
CA THR A 987 -35.33 -17.58 1.76
C THR A 987 -35.95 -16.39 2.51
N VAL A 988 -35.17 -15.69 3.35
CA VAL A 988 -35.66 -14.51 4.08
C VAL A 988 -35.87 -13.30 3.16
N ARG A 989 -35.21 -13.29 1.99
CA ARG A 989 -35.26 -12.23 0.98
C ARG A 989 -36.20 -12.54 -0.20
N SER A 990 -36.81 -13.73 -0.29
CA SER A 990 -37.79 -14.03 -1.36
C SER A 990 -39.06 -13.22 -1.12
N GLY A 991 -39.62 -12.59 -2.16
CA GLY A 991 -40.90 -11.89 -2.05
C GLY A 991 -42.12 -12.83 -2.06
N ARG A 992 -41.94 -14.10 -2.43
CA ARG A 992 -43.02 -15.10 -2.56
C ARG A 992 -43.37 -15.79 -1.24
N ILE A 993 -42.35 -16.16 -0.48
CA ILE A 993 -42.49 -16.86 0.80
C ILE A 993 -43.18 -15.95 1.80
N VAL A 994 -44.35 -16.31 2.33
CA VAL A 994 -45.08 -15.50 3.33
C VAL A 994 -45.14 -16.15 4.71
N ASN A 995 -44.83 -17.44 4.81
CA ASN A 995 -44.68 -18.19 6.06
C ASN A 995 -43.30 -18.83 6.14
N TYR A 996 -42.73 -18.86 7.33
CA TYR A 996 -41.44 -19.48 7.59
C TYR A 996 -41.51 -20.23 8.93
N PHE A 997 -41.45 -21.56 8.85
CA PHE A 997 -41.71 -22.44 9.99
C PHE A 997 -40.43 -22.83 10.73
N SER A 998 -40.56 -23.12 12.02
CA SER A 998 -39.65 -23.98 12.76
C SER A 998 -40.19 -25.40 12.76
N LYS A 999 -39.36 -26.39 13.15
CA LYS A 999 -39.87 -27.76 13.39
C LYS A 999 -41.03 -27.72 14.38
N GLN A 1000 -40.90 -26.98 15.47
CA GLN A 1000 -41.91 -26.90 16.52
C GLN A 1000 -43.22 -26.26 16.02
N SER A 1001 -43.14 -25.18 15.23
CA SER A 1001 -44.35 -24.52 14.71
C SER A 1001 -45.10 -25.41 13.71
N LEU A 1002 -44.36 -26.13 12.86
CA LEU A 1002 -44.97 -27.03 11.88
C LEU A 1002 -45.57 -28.28 12.54
N GLU A 1003 -44.86 -28.90 13.48
CA GLU A 1003 -45.36 -30.07 14.22
C GLU A 1003 -46.65 -29.73 14.98
N ARG A 1004 -46.69 -28.58 15.65
CA ARG A 1004 -47.90 -28.09 16.31
C ARG A 1004 -49.06 -27.90 15.32
N LEU A 1005 -48.81 -27.21 14.21
CA LEU A 1005 -49.81 -26.96 13.19
C LEU A 1005 -50.41 -28.28 12.65
N LEU A 1006 -49.56 -29.29 12.41
CA LEU A 1006 -49.97 -30.62 11.98
C LEU A 1006 -50.84 -31.33 13.03
N THR A 1007 -50.41 -31.32 14.30
CA THR A 1007 -51.17 -31.94 15.40
C THR A 1007 -52.55 -31.31 15.60
N GLU A 1008 -52.66 -29.99 15.46
CA GLU A 1008 -53.94 -29.26 15.54
C GLU A 1008 -54.92 -29.64 14.41
N HIS A 1009 -54.42 -30.19 13.29
CA HIS A 1009 -55.20 -30.61 12.12
C HIS A 1009 -55.24 -32.15 11.95
N GLY A 1010 -55.13 -32.91 13.04
CA GLY A 1010 -55.33 -34.36 13.00
C GLY A 1010 -54.17 -35.16 12.39
N PHE A 1011 -52.96 -34.59 12.32
CA PHE A 1011 -51.77 -35.29 11.83
C PHE A 1011 -50.75 -35.56 12.95
N THR A 1012 -50.15 -36.74 12.93
CA THR A 1012 -49.01 -37.10 13.80
C THR A 1012 -47.72 -37.15 13.01
N LEU A 1013 -46.67 -36.46 13.47
CA LEU A 1013 -45.34 -36.49 12.87
C LEU A 1013 -44.73 -37.90 12.97
N ILE A 1014 -44.34 -38.48 11.84
CA ILE A 1014 -43.71 -39.80 11.75
C ILE A 1014 -42.20 -39.67 11.59
N ASN A 1015 -41.77 -38.78 10.68
CA ASN A 1015 -40.36 -38.60 10.36
C ASN A 1015 -40.05 -37.12 10.07
N TYR A 1016 -38.82 -36.71 10.36
CA TYR A 1016 -38.27 -35.38 10.13
C TYR A 1016 -36.83 -35.51 9.65
N ARG A 1017 -36.47 -34.77 8.60
CA ARG A 1017 -35.08 -34.64 8.15
C ARG A 1017 -34.80 -33.28 7.52
N MET A 1018 -33.51 -32.98 7.34
CA MET A 1018 -33.09 -31.85 6.52
C MET A 1018 -33.33 -32.18 5.06
N SER A 1019 -33.81 -31.22 4.28
CA SER A 1019 -33.95 -31.41 2.83
C SER A 1019 -32.57 -31.65 2.21
N LYS A 1020 -32.49 -32.66 1.35
CA LYS A 1020 -31.30 -32.91 0.52
C LYS A 1020 -31.30 -32.08 -0.76
N ARG A 1021 -32.45 -31.49 -1.11
CA ARG A 1021 -32.66 -30.73 -2.35
C ARG A 1021 -32.46 -29.23 -2.12
N ASN A 1022 -32.99 -28.71 -1.02
CA ASN A 1022 -33.05 -27.29 -0.74
C ASN A 1022 -32.33 -26.96 0.58
N ASN A 1023 -31.26 -26.18 0.50
CA ASN A 1023 -30.50 -25.76 1.68
C ASN A 1023 -31.37 -24.96 2.64
N GLY A 1024 -31.40 -25.38 3.92
CA GLY A 1024 -32.19 -24.73 4.96
C GLY A 1024 -33.67 -25.08 4.98
N TYR A 1025 -34.11 -26.02 4.14
CA TYR A 1025 -35.45 -26.58 4.18
C TYR A 1025 -35.48 -27.84 5.05
N MET A 1026 -36.67 -28.17 5.54
CA MET A 1026 -36.96 -29.40 6.24
C MET A 1026 -37.97 -30.23 5.46
N GLU A 1027 -37.82 -31.54 5.56
CA GLU A 1027 -38.77 -32.52 5.07
C GLU A 1027 -39.49 -33.15 6.27
N VAL A 1028 -40.82 -33.17 6.20
CA VAL A 1028 -41.70 -33.67 7.25
C VAL A 1028 -42.66 -34.70 6.65
N PHE A 1029 -42.78 -35.83 7.34
CA PHE A 1029 -43.68 -36.92 6.99
C PHE A 1029 -44.67 -37.08 8.15
N ALA A 1030 -45.96 -36.93 7.89
CA ALA A 1030 -47.01 -36.98 8.89
C ALA A 1030 -48.11 -37.97 8.50
N ARG A 1031 -48.72 -38.63 9.50
CA ARG A 1031 -49.83 -39.56 9.30
C ARG A 1031 -51.12 -38.92 9.74
N LYS A 1032 -52.19 -39.08 8.95
CA LYS A 1032 -53.53 -38.74 9.42
C LYS A 1032 -54.01 -39.75 10.46
N CYS A 1033 -54.48 -39.23 11.60
CA CYS A 1033 -54.96 -40.00 12.75
C CYS A 1033 -56.29 -40.72 12.50
#